data_AF-A0A026WXA8-F1
#
_entry.id   AF-A0A026WXA8-F1
#
_cell.length_a   1.000
_cell.length_b   1.000
_cell.length_c   1.000
_cell.angle_alpha   90.00
_cell.angle_beta   90.00
_cell.angle_gamma   90.00
#
_symmetry.space_group_name_H-M   'P 1'
#
loop_
_entity.id
_entity.type
_entity.pdbx_description
1 polymer ?
#
loop_
_entity_poly.entity_id
_entity_poly.type
_entity_poly.pdbx_seq_one_letter_code
_entity_poly.pdbx_strand_id
1 'polypeptide(L)'
;MSGEVEYNVAARYRTVRKHLDNLGYQQALPLDALPLIEPLLADLIRTTDSLKYFKTLAKENIEACNQLQLTVDPYKCDNVRLVQECNQLHSDLIEAKETHQKQIKDLKKQIHRLECECNDLQLASSRNIHKIKELEVESAAKSKKILELQGKCLKPTIANVGLAAKKRPCFPPRRSVLEAEPMPRTKGSGLLPKLSNVEPKIMDIVSMADHKMNCLSKEVTKLRGELLLQTDTVETLEKQLATKEKEIIRLKKMLEGGRSYVAVNKDCTCKKMEKRTGVVHDIMEIGEARIFQQAKLELEQQLKEALNKQHDAMSQAMKLAARNEELEKELRDIDHVALAVEADCNSAVKENNRRVCRLQEKLEDVMTQVHVLERELTVERREMQELRADLEGCRLEKRNIQRTLDSTLDEKKQMTDKINQLTIIEKSLNDEIERLTKENECQRQDINQLQCTNRILEEQIRLNNIVDQTKENGEKNDQTKGVKSLKKKIALKNNGIEKCSIDNQKVARDGEATRDANNFDLRKQIDEANVKIMSLQQSIQRLEAERDYYRKEYINCRDEQHRVSNKDNTLWTRICELKTELSDKEHALSKAQRQREELYREREDLQARLKACKNHQRRTCIPCRLCNLCQPVHICTCASTSSISARDVSATKTILERLERERDTAGADVERLLEERDALRKRLEMMVDAHSCEQLRLKQILVEAESRLKNIERERQDLLISQGTKSATINGLEDQLSDLQEELRRTKQELMAQRTQYFQLRTLQDQTDQAFGDVQNQLSRAESELNKALDRNASMEQQQAQLNDQIKELKQEINTLRLNMTLLDQEKDRLLMGLDEKTEKIATLERDLEHKDQQMEGLQQQIRDLQQKNE
;
A
#
# COMPACT_ATOMS: atom_id res chain seq x y z
N MET A 1 -55.82 3.89 142.49
CA MET A 1 -56.22 4.42 141.17
C MET A 1 -55.59 5.78 140.89
N SER A 2 -56.03 6.90 141.49
CA SER A 2 -55.58 8.24 141.06
C SER A 2 -54.06 8.51 141.13
N GLY A 3 -53.40 8.10 142.22
CA GLY A 3 -52.00 8.47 142.46
C GLY A 3 -50.96 7.93 141.46
N GLU A 4 -51.21 6.78 140.83
CA GLU A 4 -50.31 6.25 139.78
C GLU A 4 -50.39 7.06 138.49
N VAL A 5 -51.59 7.58 138.17
CA VAL A 5 -51.81 8.45 137.00
C VAL A 5 -51.10 9.80 137.22
N GLU A 6 -51.25 10.39 138.41
CA GLU A 6 -50.57 11.64 138.76
C GLU A 6 -49.04 11.48 138.79
N TYR A 7 -48.51 10.37 139.33
CA TYR A 7 -47.08 10.08 139.32
C TYR A 7 -46.51 9.94 137.90
N ASN A 8 -47.25 9.27 137.01
CA ASN A 8 -46.91 9.10 135.60
C ASN A 8 -46.92 10.46 134.86
N VAL A 9 -47.99 11.26 135.02
CA VAL A 9 -48.08 12.63 134.48
C VAL A 9 -46.93 13.51 134.99
N ALA A 10 -46.62 13.47 136.29
CA ALA A 10 -45.51 14.24 136.86
C ALA A 10 -44.12 13.77 136.36
N ALA A 11 -43.95 12.49 136.01
CA ALA A 11 -42.74 11.96 135.39
C ALA A 11 -42.60 12.38 133.92
N ARG A 12 -43.68 12.26 133.14
CA ARG A 12 -43.74 12.73 131.74
C ARG A 12 -43.53 14.23 131.64
N TYR A 13 -44.18 15.02 132.49
CA TYR A 13 -43.99 16.47 132.60
C TYR A 13 -42.53 16.84 132.84
N ARG A 14 -41.86 16.22 133.82
CA ARG A 14 -40.42 16.46 134.09
C ARG A 14 -39.52 16.08 132.91
N THR A 15 -39.86 15.00 132.19
CA THR A 15 -39.12 14.58 130.99
C THR A 15 -39.29 15.58 129.85
N VAL A 16 -40.51 16.01 129.55
CA VAL A 16 -40.81 17.02 128.50
C VAL A 16 -40.17 18.36 128.85
N ARG A 17 -40.34 18.82 130.10
CA ARG A 17 -39.70 20.03 130.66
C ARG A 17 -38.19 20.01 130.41
N LYS A 18 -37.48 18.94 130.79
CA LYS A 18 -36.04 18.79 130.56
C LYS A 18 -35.65 18.83 129.08
N HIS A 19 -36.44 18.26 128.17
CA HIS A 19 -36.16 18.34 126.73
C HIS A 19 -36.41 19.75 126.16
N LEU A 20 -37.43 20.46 126.65
CA LEU A 20 -37.66 21.87 126.30
C LEU A 20 -36.55 22.79 126.85
N ASP A 21 -36.08 22.56 128.07
CA ASP A 21 -34.94 23.27 128.66
C ASP A 21 -33.65 23.02 127.87
N ASN A 22 -33.39 21.78 127.45
CA ASN A 22 -32.25 21.44 126.56
C ASN A 22 -32.34 22.12 125.18
N LEU A 23 -33.54 22.51 124.74
CA LEU A 23 -33.78 23.31 123.52
C LEU A 23 -33.86 24.82 123.79
N GLY A 24 -33.71 25.27 125.04
CA GLY A 24 -33.70 26.68 125.44
C GLY A 24 -35.07 27.30 125.79
N TYR A 25 -36.16 26.54 125.73
CA TYR A 25 -37.53 27.05 125.95
C TYR A 25 -37.90 27.17 127.44
N GLN A 26 -37.31 28.12 128.16
CA GLN A 26 -37.44 28.27 129.63
C GLN A 26 -38.82 28.74 130.14
N GLN A 27 -39.83 28.91 129.27
CA GLN A 27 -41.18 29.33 129.67
C GLN A 27 -41.91 28.23 130.46
N ALA A 28 -42.73 28.61 131.44
CA ALA A 28 -43.53 27.67 132.24
C ALA A 28 -44.54 26.90 131.37
N LEU A 29 -44.62 25.58 131.58
CA LEU A 29 -45.48 24.68 130.81
C LEU A 29 -46.77 24.39 131.62
N PRO A 30 -47.98 24.73 131.14
CA PRO A 30 -49.22 24.28 131.78
C PRO A 30 -49.40 22.77 131.57
N LEU A 31 -49.92 22.08 132.60
CA LEU A 31 -50.12 20.63 132.58
C LEU A 31 -51.06 20.17 131.45
N ASP A 32 -52.11 20.95 131.16
CA ASP A 32 -53.12 20.64 130.14
C ASP A 32 -52.55 20.54 128.71
N ALA A 33 -51.42 21.21 128.45
CA ALA A 33 -50.75 21.19 127.15
C ALA A 33 -49.78 20.00 126.97
N LEU A 34 -49.47 19.26 128.05
CA LEU A 34 -48.53 18.14 128.04
C LEU A 34 -48.87 17.05 127.00
N PRO A 35 -50.14 16.60 126.83
CA PRO A 35 -50.46 15.51 125.91
C PRO A 35 -50.23 15.85 124.43
N LEU A 36 -50.17 17.13 124.06
CA LEU A 36 -49.90 17.60 122.70
C LEU A 36 -48.41 17.91 122.50
N ILE A 37 -47.76 18.51 123.51
CA ILE A 37 -46.36 18.92 123.41
C ILE A 37 -45.41 17.71 123.47
N GLU A 38 -45.77 16.65 124.18
CA GLU A 38 -44.93 15.44 124.28
C GLU A 38 -44.76 14.68 122.94
N PRO A 39 -45.82 14.37 122.16
CA PRO A 39 -45.68 13.82 120.81
C PRO A 39 -44.93 14.74 119.85
N LEU A 40 -45.28 16.05 119.83
CA LEU A 40 -44.63 17.02 118.95
C LEU A 40 -43.11 17.13 119.23
N LEU A 41 -42.71 17.09 120.49
CA LEU A 41 -41.32 17.11 120.90
C LEU A 41 -40.60 15.80 120.54
N ALA A 42 -41.26 14.64 120.68
CA ALA A 42 -40.71 13.36 120.25
C ALA A 42 -40.53 13.28 118.72
N ASP A 43 -41.49 13.78 117.93
CA ASP A 43 -41.38 13.88 116.47
C ASP A 43 -40.30 14.89 116.04
N LEU A 44 -40.16 16.02 116.74
CA LEU A 44 -39.09 17.00 116.50
C LEU A 44 -37.70 16.41 116.79
N ILE A 45 -37.55 15.63 117.86
CA ILE A 45 -36.31 14.91 118.19
C ILE A 45 -36.02 13.86 117.10
N ARG A 46 -37.00 12.99 116.77
CA ARG A 46 -36.82 11.94 115.74
C ARG A 46 -36.44 12.52 114.38
N THR A 47 -37.08 13.61 113.95
CA THR A 47 -36.77 14.27 112.67
C THR A 47 -35.41 14.98 112.71
N THR A 48 -35.06 15.62 113.84
CA THR A 48 -33.73 16.22 114.04
C THR A 48 -32.61 15.19 113.99
N ASP A 49 -32.79 14.03 114.63
CA ASP A 49 -31.78 12.97 114.65
C ASP A 49 -31.69 12.22 113.31
N SER A 50 -32.82 12.05 112.61
CA SER A 50 -32.83 11.59 111.21
C SER A 50 -32.07 12.55 110.30
N LEU A 51 -32.26 13.86 110.46
CA LEU A 51 -31.54 14.88 109.70
C LEU A 51 -30.03 14.89 110.02
N LYS A 52 -29.63 14.67 111.29
CA LYS A 52 -28.22 14.47 111.66
C LYS A 52 -27.64 13.25 110.94
N TYR A 53 -28.33 12.11 110.97
CA TYR A 53 -27.90 10.87 110.32
C TYR A 53 -27.74 11.02 108.80
N PHE A 54 -28.73 11.60 108.10
CA PHE A 54 -28.59 11.86 106.67
C PHE A 54 -27.48 12.89 106.37
N LYS A 55 -27.19 13.82 107.29
CA LYS A 55 -26.09 14.79 107.16
C LYS A 55 -24.71 14.19 107.41
N THR A 56 -24.57 13.17 108.26
CA THR A 56 -23.30 12.41 108.38
C THR A 56 -23.12 11.48 107.18
N LEU A 57 -24.14 10.71 106.81
CA LEU A 57 -24.11 9.84 105.63
C LEU A 57 -23.82 10.60 104.32
N ALA A 58 -24.35 11.83 104.17
CA ALA A 58 -24.02 12.69 103.02
C ALA A 58 -22.56 13.16 103.03
N LYS A 59 -21.99 13.47 104.20
CA LYS A 59 -20.56 13.79 104.32
C LYS A 59 -19.69 12.58 104.00
N GLU A 60 -19.98 11.43 104.60
CA GLU A 60 -19.26 10.17 104.37
C GLU A 60 -19.25 9.79 102.89
N ASN A 61 -20.38 9.94 102.18
CA ASN A 61 -20.44 9.74 100.74
C ASN A 61 -19.65 10.78 99.94
N ILE A 62 -19.64 12.06 100.35
CA ILE A 62 -18.81 13.09 99.70
C ILE A 62 -17.31 12.80 99.94
N GLU A 63 -16.92 12.40 101.13
CA GLU A 63 -15.55 12.05 101.50
C GLU A 63 -15.08 10.78 100.77
N ALA A 64 -15.93 9.75 100.64
CA ALA A 64 -15.67 8.58 99.81
C ALA A 64 -15.54 8.91 98.32
N CYS A 65 -16.42 9.76 97.78
CA CYS A 65 -16.30 10.26 96.40
C CYS A 65 -15.01 11.06 96.18
N ASN A 66 -14.58 11.87 97.16
CA ASN A 66 -13.31 12.60 97.10
C ASN A 66 -12.10 11.64 97.14
N GLN A 67 -12.13 10.59 97.97
CA GLN A 67 -11.09 9.57 98.00
C GLN A 67 -11.01 8.79 96.68
N LEU A 68 -12.15 8.40 96.10
CA LEU A 68 -12.22 7.76 94.77
C LEU A 68 -11.73 8.69 93.65
N GLN A 69 -12.04 9.98 93.70
CA GLN A 69 -11.49 10.95 92.75
C GLN A 69 -9.97 11.07 92.88
N LEU A 70 -9.42 11.09 94.10
CA LEU A 70 -7.98 11.13 94.35
C LEU A 70 -7.25 9.88 93.88
N THR A 71 -7.86 8.68 93.91
CA THR A 71 -7.24 7.47 93.34
C THR A 71 -7.35 7.41 91.81
N VAL A 72 -8.35 8.07 91.21
CA VAL A 72 -8.53 8.11 89.74
C VAL A 72 -7.73 9.23 89.08
N ASP A 73 -7.46 10.35 89.75
CA ASP A 73 -6.75 11.51 89.17
C ASP A 73 -5.32 11.21 88.63
N PRO A 74 -4.48 10.36 89.27
CA PRO A 74 -3.22 9.92 88.68
C PRO A 74 -3.41 9.27 87.31
N TYR A 75 -4.34 8.32 87.20
CA TYR A 75 -4.67 7.66 85.94
C TYR A 75 -5.25 8.64 84.90
N LYS A 76 -5.95 9.72 85.31
CA LYS A 76 -6.38 10.77 84.38
C LYS A 76 -5.18 11.54 83.82
N CYS A 77 -4.26 12.01 84.67
CA CYS A 77 -3.07 12.75 84.22
C CYS A 77 -2.10 11.86 83.41
N ASP A 78 -1.95 10.58 83.76
CA ASP A 78 -1.18 9.60 82.98
C ASP A 78 -1.80 9.31 81.61
N ASN A 79 -3.12 9.11 81.51
CA ASN A 79 -3.79 8.94 80.20
C ASN A 79 -3.65 10.18 79.32
N VAL A 80 -3.74 11.40 79.89
CA VAL A 80 -3.49 12.63 79.12
C VAL A 80 -2.06 12.69 78.61
N ARG A 81 -1.05 12.34 79.43
CA ARG A 81 0.36 12.29 79.02
C ARG A 81 0.58 11.26 77.91
N LEU A 82 0.06 10.04 78.07
CA LEU A 82 0.19 8.96 77.07
C LEU A 82 -0.50 9.30 75.74
N VAL A 83 -1.66 9.98 75.77
CA VAL A 83 -2.33 10.46 74.55
C VAL A 83 -1.53 11.57 73.85
N GLN A 84 -0.90 12.47 74.60
CA GLN A 84 0.01 13.48 74.05
C GLN A 84 1.26 12.82 73.42
N GLU A 85 1.90 11.90 74.14
CA GLU A 85 3.09 11.17 73.70
C GLU A 85 2.82 10.33 72.45
N CYS A 86 1.72 9.55 72.41
CA CYS A 86 1.32 8.80 71.22
C CYS A 86 1.03 9.68 69.99
N ASN A 87 0.48 10.88 70.21
CA ASN A 87 0.21 11.83 69.12
C ASN A 87 1.47 12.54 68.63
N GLN A 88 2.42 12.84 69.53
CA GLN A 88 3.74 13.36 69.16
C GLN A 88 4.50 12.31 68.34
N LEU A 89 4.60 11.08 68.83
CA LEU A 89 5.28 9.97 68.13
C LEU A 89 4.66 9.67 66.76
N HIS A 90 3.34 9.81 66.59
CA HIS A 90 2.72 9.72 65.26
C HIS A 90 3.09 10.89 64.33
N SER A 91 3.20 12.11 64.87
CA SER A 91 3.63 13.29 64.12
C SER A 91 5.09 13.17 63.67
N ASP A 92 5.97 12.79 64.60
CA ASP A 92 7.41 12.56 64.36
C ASP A 92 7.62 11.45 63.31
N LEU A 93 6.84 10.36 63.38
CA LEU A 93 6.89 9.25 62.41
C LEU A 93 6.41 9.68 61.02
N ILE A 94 5.40 10.56 60.94
CA ILE A 94 4.95 11.15 59.67
C ILE A 94 6.03 12.06 59.08
N GLU A 95 6.68 12.91 59.89
CA GLU A 95 7.76 13.79 59.43
C GLU A 95 9.01 13.00 59.00
N ALA A 96 9.43 11.99 59.77
CA ALA A 96 10.51 11.07 59.39
C ALA A 96 10.21 10.36 58.05
N LYS A 97 8.96 9.93 57.84
CA LYS A 97 8.55 9.30 56.58
C LYS A 97 8.54 10.29 55.41
N GLU A 98 8.06 11.52 55.60
CA GLU A 98 8.02 12.56 54.56
C GLU A 98 9.43 13.04 54.19
N THR A 99 10.33 13.18 55.17
CA THR A 99 11.73 13.55 54.94
C THR A 99 12.51 12.44 54.23
N HIS A 100 12.34 11.16 54.60
CA HIS A 100 12.91 10.04 53.84
C HIS A 100 12.33 9.94 52.42
N GLN A 101 11.02 10.14 52.23
CA GLN A 101 10.43 10.13 50.88
C GLN A 101 10.96 11.29 50.01
N LYS A 102 11.27 12.45 50.61
CA LYS A 102 11.97 13.55 49.94
C LYS A 102 13.41 13.19 49.57
N GLN A 103 14.18 12.59 50.48
CA GLN A 103 15.53 12.10 50.20
C GLN A 103 15.54 11.11 49.02
N ILE A 104 14.61 10.15 48.98
CA ILE A 104 14.46 9.19 47.88
C ILE A 104 14.14 9.90 46.55
N LYS A 105 13.24 10.89 46.55
CA LYS A 105 12.95 11.73 45.37
C LYS A 105 14.20 12.46 44.86
N ASP A 106 14.97 13.08 45.76
CA ASP A 106 16.12 13.89 45.37
C ASP A 106 17.35 13.03 44.99
N LEU A 107 17.45 11.80 45.47
CA LEU A 107 18.37 10.78 44.95
C LEU A 107 17.95 10.28 43.56
N LYS A 108 16.67 9.97 43.33
CA LYS A 108 16.17 9.61 41.98
C LYS A 108 16.45 10.70 40.94
N LYS A 109 16.27 11.98 41.30
CA LYS A 109 16.63 13.12 40.43
C LYS A 109 18.14 13.22 40.16
N GLN A 110 18.99 12.79 41.09
CA GLN A 110 20.45 12.76 40.88
C GLN A 110 20.83 11.62 39.93
N ILE A 111 20.28 10.43 40.14
CA ILE A 111 20.45 9.28 39.25
C ILE A 111 20.04 9.66 37.82
N HIS A 112 18.85 10.22 37.63
CA HIS A 112 18.37 10.56 36.28
C HIS A 112 19.18 11.67 35.58
N ARG A 113 19.77 12.62 36.33
CA ARG A 113 20.72 13.58 35.74
C ARG A 113 22.01 12.89 35.29
N LEU A 114 22.56 12.01 36.13
CA LEU A 114 23.78 11.26 35.80
C LEU A 114 23.54 10.29 34.63
N GLU A 115 22.36 9.68 34.51
CA GLU A 115 21.96 8.89 33.33
C GLU A 115 21.99 9.73 32.05
N CYS A 116 21.37 10.92 32.07
CA CYS A 116 21.39 11.84 30.93
C CYS A 116 22.81 12.31 30.59
N GLU A 117 23.62 12.70 31.58
CA GLU A 117 25.03 13.09 31.39
C GLU A 117 25.87 11.93 30.81
N CYS A 118 25.68 10.70 31.30
CA CYS A 118 26.32 9.50 30.74
C CYS A 118 25.90 9.23 29.30
N ASN A 119 24.61 9.37 28.96
CA ASN A 119 24.09 9.22 27.60
C ASN A 119 24.67 10.27 26.64
N ASP A 120 24.71 11.54 27.05
CA ASP A 120 25.33 12.62 26.25
C ASP A 120 26.83 12.41 26.05
N LEU A 121 27.55 11.96 27.09
CA LEU A 121 28.96 11.59 27.00
C LEU A 121 29.19 10.36 26.10
N GLN A 122 28.30 9.37 26.14
CA GLN A 122 28.34 8.21 25.24
C GLN A 122 28.08 8.59 23.78
N LEU A 123 27.14 9.51 23.52
CA LEU A 123 26.89 10.06 22.19
C LEU A 123 28.09 10.90 21.70
N ALA A 124 28.68 11.73 22.56
CA ALA A 124 29.89 12.49 22.24
C ALA A 124 31.09 11.57 21.94
N SER A 125 31.29 10.54 22.76
CA SER A 125 32.31 9.49 22.55
C SER A 125 32.09 8.78 21.21
N SER A 126 30.85 8.37 20.91
CA SER A 126 30.49 7.69 19.66
C SER A 126 30.76 8.57 18.42
N ARG A 127 30.44 9.86 18.48
CA ARG A 127 30.78 10.84 17.43
C ARG A 127 32.28 11.00 17.26
N ASN A 128 33.04 11.09 18.35
CA ASN A 128 34.50 11.17 18.31
C ASN A 128 35.13 9.89 17.72
N ILE A 129 34.63 8.71 18.07
CA ILE A 129 35.07 7.43 17.49
C ILE A 129 34.76 7.36 15.98
N HIS A 130 33.60 7.84 15.54
CA HIS A 130 33.29 7.92 14.11
C HIS A 130 34.24 8.88 13.38
N LYS A 131 34.53 10.06 13.97
CA LYS A 131 35.46 11.03 13.40
C LYS A 131 36.90 10.53 13.36
N ILE A 132 37.33 9.74 14.35
CA ILE A 132 38.62 9.04 14.32
C ILE A 132 38.66 8.07 13.13
N LYS A 133 37.62 7.24 12.93
CA LYS A 133 37.55 6.30 11.80
C LYS A 133 37.57 7.01 10.43
N GLU A 134 36.88 8.13 10.29
CA GLU A 134 36.96 8.97 9.08
C GLU A 134 38.42 9.42 8.81
N LEU A 135 39.10 9.93 9.85
CA LEU A 135 40.48 10.42 9.75
C LEU A 135 41.49 9.28 9.55
N GLU A 136 41.23 8.08 10.08
CA GLU A 136 42.01 6.86 9.81
C GLU A 136 41.89 6.44 8.34
N VAL A 137 40.67 6.46 7.77
CA VAL A 137 40.44 6.17 6.34
C VAL A 137 41.07 7.23 5.45
N GLU A 138 40.93 8.51 5.79
CA GLU A 138 41.56 9.63 5.07
C GLU A 138 43.10 9.54 5.14
N SER A 139 43.65 9.20 6.30
CA SER A 139 45.08 8.97 6.52
C SER A 139 45.60 7.75 5.75
N ALA A 140 44.83 6.65 5.72
CA ALA A 140 45.16 5.46 4.92
C ALA A 140 45.12 5.77 3.41
N ALA A 141 44.14 6.56 2.94
CA ALA A 141 44.07 7.01 1.56
C ALA A 141 45.25 7.94 1.19
N LYS A 142 45.61 8.88 2.07
CA LYS A 142 46.80 9.73 1.92
C LYS A 142 48.09 8.91 1.92
N SER A 143 48.23 7.94 2.83
CA SER A 143 49.38 7.02 2.90
C SER A 143 49.49 6.14 1.64
N LYS A 144 48.37 5.60 1.14
CA LYS A 144 48.31 4.91 -0.16
C LYS A 144 48.72 5.84 -1.29
N LYS A 145 48.28 7.10 -1.29
CA LYS A 145 48.65 8.06 -2.35
C LYS A 145 50.13 8.45 -2.30
N ILE A 146 50.71 8.55 -1.11
CA ILE A 146 52.16 8.72 -0.89
C ILE A 146 52.91 7.49 -1.45
N LEU A 147 52.43 6.27 -1.19
CA LEU A 147 52.99 5.04 -1.78
C LEU A 147 52.88 4.99 -3.32
N GLU A 148 51.76 5.42 -3.90
CA GLU A 148 51.60 5.53 -5.36
C GLU A 148 52.57 6.55 -6.00
N LEU A 149 52.89 7.62 -5.27
CA LEU A 149 53.85 8.65 -5.71
C LEU A 149 55.30 8.21 -5.50
N GLN A 150 55.61 7.59 -4.35
CA GLN A 150 56.92 7.00 -4.04
C GLN A 150 57.24 5.82 -4.96
N GLY A 151 56.25 5.04 -5.40
CA GLY A 151 56.40 3.97 -6.39
C GLY A 151 56.81 4.45 -7.79
N LYS A 152 56.77 5.77 -8.05
CA LYS A 152 57.35 6.40 -9.26
C LYS A 152 58.76 6.96 -9.05
N CYS A 153 59.28 6.93 -7.83
CA CYS A 153 60.68 7.25 -7.52
C CYS A 153 61.51 5.97 -7.45
N LEU A 154 62.68 5.99 -8.08
CA LEU A 154 63.60 4.86 -8.13
C LEU A 154 64.09 4.45 -6.73
N LYS A 155 64.17 3.14 -6.46
CA LYS A 155 64.64 2.58 -5.19
C LYS A 155 66.06 3.02 -4.86
N PRO A 156 66.30 3.66 -3.69
CA PRO A 156 67.63 3.69 -3.07
C PRO A 156 67.81 2.40 -2.26
N THR A 157 68.57 1.44 -2.78
CA THR A 157 69.03 0.29 -2.01
C THR A 157 70.11 0.72 -1.01
N ILE A 158 69.97 0.35 0.27
CA ILE A 158 71.08 0.22 1.24
C ILE A 158 70.62 -0.71 2.38
N ALA A 159 71.57 -1.38 3.03
CA ALA A 159 71.33 -2.59 3.83
C ALA A 159 71.02 -2.36 5.32
N ASN A 160 70.46 -3.39 5.95
CA ASN A 160 70.31 -3.50 7.41
C ASN A 160 71.68 -3.71 8.08
N VAL A 161 71.99 -2.91 9.10
CA VAL A 161 72.76 -3.33 10.29
C VAL A 161 72.07 -2.72 11.50
N GLY A 162 71.70 -3.54 12.48
CA GLY A 162 71.10 -3.06 13.73
C GLY A 162 72.11 -3.00 14.87
N LEU A 163 71.82 -2.19 15.90
CA LEU A 163 72.15 -2.47 17.31
C LEU A 163 71.45 -1.45 18.23
N ALA A 164 71.56 -1.63 19.54
CA ALA A 164 70.69 -1.02 20.54
C ALA A 164 71.25 0.26 21.21
N ALA A 165 70.39 0.87 22.05
CA ALA A 165 70.70 1.78 23.16
C ALA A 165 71.02 3.27 22.87
N LYS A 166 70.02 4.11 23.18
CA LYS A 166 70.12 5.40 23.92
C LYS A 166 71.32 6.34 23.63
N LYS A 167 71.09 7.35 22.78
CA LYS A 167 71.47 8.76 23.04
C LYS A 167 70.70 9.71 22.09
N ARG A 168 70.44 10.95 22.53
CA ARG A 168 69.88 12.03 21.69
C ARG A 168 70.99 12.69 20.85
N PRO A 169 70.79 12.90 19.55
CA PRO A 169 71.31 14.05 18.83
C PRO A 169 70.27 15.18 18.80
N CYS A 170 70.71 16.43 18.81
CA CYS A 170 69.84 17.61 18.67
C CYS A 170 70.26 18.41 17.43
N PHE A 171 69.34 18.58 16.48
CA PHE A 171 69.47 19.53 15.36
C PHE A 171 68.09 20.13 15.02
N PRO A 172 68.02 21.33 14.40
CA PRO A 172 67.02 22.32 14.80
C PRO A 172 65.73 22.33 13.96
N PRO A 173 64.59 22.77 14.54
CA PRO A 173 63.36 23.02 13.79
C PRO A 173 63.47 24.30 12.96
N ARG A 174 63.20 24.20 11.65
CA ARG A 174 62.90 25.39 10.83
C ARG A 174 61.47 25.85 11.10
N ARG A 175 61.26 27.16 11.22
CA ARG A 175 59.92 27.77 11.31
C ARG A 175 59.24 27.81 9.94
N SER A 176 57.92 27.59 9.92
CA SER A 176 57.01 28.30 9.02
C SER A 176 55.61 28.39 9.63
N VAL A 177 55.32 29.57 10.17
CA VAL A 177 54.03 30.29 10.13
C VAL A 177 52.74 29.46 10.26
N LEU A 178 52.05 29.66 11.40
CA LEU A 178 50.59 29.62 11.46
C LEU A 178 50.07 31.03 11.12
N GLU A 179 49.31 31.18 10.04
CA GLU A 179 48.43 32.34 9.88
C GLU A 179 47.12 32.07 10.63
N ALA A 180 46.70 33.03 11.44
CA ALA A 180 45.45 32.98 12.19
C ALA A 180 44.61 34.21 11.81
N GLU A 181 43.72 34.03 10.83
CA GLU A 181 42.70 35.03 10.48
C GLU A 181 41.57 35.08 11.54
N PRO A 182 40.92 36.24 11.76
CA PRO A 182 40.26 36.52 13.03
C PRO A 182 38.76 36.24 13.09
N MET A 183 38.26 36.09 14.32
CA MET A 183 36.83 36.06 14.67
C MET A 183 36.10 37.37 14.28
N PRO A 184 34.98 37.31 13.54
CA PRO A 184 34.04 38.42 13.44
C PRO A 184 33.30 38.61 14.77
N ARG A 185 33.23 39.85 15.28
CA ARG A 185 32.42 40.19 16.47
C ARG A 185 31.02 40.63 16.10
N THR A 186 30.07 40.39 17.00
CA THR A 186 28.70 40.90 16.94
C THR A 186 28.63 42.43 16.97
N LYS A 187 27.87 43.01 16.04
CA LYS A 187 27.14 44.27 16.21
C LYS A 187 25.79 44.15 15.48
N GLY A 188 24.75 44.72 16.05
CA GLY A 188 23.46 44.86 15.39
C GLY A 188 23.06 46.32 15.27
N SER A 189 22.53 46.70 14.10
CA SER A 189 21.39 47.60 13.95
C SER A 189 20.83 47.43 12.54
N GLY A 190 19.54 47.70 12.35
CA GLY A 190 18.82 47.31 11.13
C GLY A 190 18.95 48.30 9.97
N LEU A 191 18.90 47.77 8.75
CA LEU A 191 18.45 48.47 7.54
C LEU A 191 17.70 47.48 6.63
N LEU A 192 16.64 47.94 5.97
CA LEU A 192 15.74 47.11 5.16
C LEU A 192 16.40 46.66 3.84
N PRO A 193 16.39 45.36 3.49
CA PRO A 193 16.69 44.90 2.14
C PRO A 193 15.60 45.36 1.16
N LYS A 194 15.99 45.88 0.00
CA LYS A 194 15.05 46.21 -1.09
C LYS A 194 14.70 44.95 -1.89
N LEU A 195 13.46 44.85 -2.35
CA LEU A 195 12.99 43.78 -3.23
C LEU A 195 13.48 43.99 -4.67
N SER A 196 14.53 43.26 -5.06
CA SER A 196 14.76 42.84 -6.45
C SER A 196 15.65 41.58 -6.47
N ASN A 197 15.54 40.81 -7.56
CA ASN A 197 16.31 39.59 -7.85
C ASN A 197 16.18 38.46 -6.80
N VAL A 198 15.05 37.75 -6.85
CA VAL A 198 14.98 36.37 -6.34
C VAL A 198 15.57 35.45 -7.42
N GLU A 199 16.81 34.98 -7.23
CA GLU A 199 17.23 33.75 -7.90
C GLU A 199 16.37 32.58 -7.37
N PRO A 200 15.92 31.65 -8.24
CA PRO A 200 15.16 30.47 -7.82
C PRO A 200 16.09 29.47 -7.13
N LYS A 201 16.46 29.76 -5.88
CA LYS A 201 17.20 28.85 -5.02
C LYS A 201 16.36 27.60 -4.81
N ILE A 202 16.76 26.50 -5.44
CA ILE A 202 16.14 25.17 -5.28
C ILE A 202 16.25 24.82 -3.80
N MET A 203 15.13 25.01 -3.09
CA MET A 203 15.03 24.80 -1.66
C MET A 203 14.58 23.36 -1.47
N ASP A 204 15.40 22.54 -0.83
CA ASP A 204 15.06 21.14 -0.61
C ASP A 204 13.92 21.03 0.40
N ILE A 205 12.71 20.82 -0.14
CA ILE A 205 11.48 20.66 0.63
C ILE A 205 11.57 19.43 1.53
N VAL A 206 12.34 18.39 1.14
CA VAL A 206 12.58 17.20 1.98
C VAL A 206 13.45 17.59 3.17
N SER A 207 14.60 18.25 2.95
CA SER A 207 15.44 18.74 4.05
C SER A 207 14.69 19.70 5.00
N MET A 208 13.79 20.54 4.48
CA MET A 208 12.93 21.39 5.31
C MET A 208 11.88 20.59 6.10
N ALA A 209 11.27 19.58 5.47
CA ALA A 209 10.32 18.68 6.13
C ALA A 209 11.01 17.84 7.21
N ASP A 210 12.20 17.30 6.94
CA ASP A 210 13.04 16.58 7.89
C ASP A 210 13.48 17.48 9.04
N HIS A 211 13.88 18.72 8.78
CA HIS A 211 14.22 19.67 9.84
C HIS A 211 13.00 19.99 10.72
N LYS A 212 11.84 20.26 10.11
CA LYS A 212 10.59 20.50 10.84
C LYS A 212 10.15 19.27 11.64
N MET A 213 10.22 18.08 11.05
CA MET A 213 9.93 16.80 11.70
C MET A 213 10.88 16.56 12.88
N ASN A 214 12.18 16.76 12.73
CA ASN A 214 13.15 16.64 13.83
C ASN A 214 12.89 17.66 14.96
N CYS A 215 12.48 18.89 14.65
CA CYS A 215 12.13 19.89 15.66
C CYS A 215 10.83 19.51 16.40
N LEU A 216 9.79 19.09 15.68
CA LEU A 216 8.55 18.58 16.27
C LEU A 216 8.78 17.29 17.09
N SER A 217 9.62 16.36 16.63
CA SER A 217 9.98 15.17 17.40
C SER A 217 10.70 15.53 18.71
N LYS A 218 11.62 16.51 18.69
CA LYS A 218 12.26 17.02 19.92
C LYS A 218 11.25 17.64 20.87
N GLU A 219 10.34 18.46 20.35
CA GLU A 219 9.26 19.08 21.13
C GLU A 219 8.32 18.03 21.73
N VAL A 220 7.92 17.00 20.97
CA VAL A 220 7.17 15.84 21.47
C VAL A 220 7.93 15.06 22.54
N THR A 221 9.25 14.84 22.39
CA THR A 221 10.04 14.17 23.46
C THR A 221 10.15 15.03 24.72
N LYS A 222 10.27 16.36 24.59
CA LYS A 222 10.29 17.30 25.71
C LYS A 222 8.95 17.31 26.44
N LEU A 223 7.84 17.44 25.71
CA LEU A 223 6.48 17.41 26.26
C LEU A 223 6.15 16.07 26.92
N ARG A 224 6.62 14.94 26.36
CA ARG A 224 6.51 13.61 27.01
C ARG A 224 7.30 13.53 28.32
N GLY A 225 8.51 14.09 28.37
CA GLY A 225 9.29 14.19 29.61
C GLY A 225 8.63 15.10 30.67
N GLU A 226 8.08 16.24 30.25
CA GLU A 226 7.33 17.16 31.11
C GLU A 226 6.03 16.52 31.65
N LEU A 227 5.31 15.75 30.81
CA LEU A 227 4.13 14.98 31.21
C LEU A 227 4.47 13.85 32.20
N LEU A 228 5.59 13.15 31.99
CA LEU A 228 6.06 12.12 32.93
C LEU A 228 6.39 12.74 34.30
N LEU A 229 7.13 13.86 34.31
CA LEU A 229 7.45 14.60 35.53
C LEU A 229 6.19 15.13 36.24
N GLN A 230 5.19 15.62 35.50
CA GLN A 230 3.91 16.01 36.09
C GLN A 230 3.18 14.82 36.71
N THR A 231 3.15 13.68 36.02
CA THR A 231 2.52 12.43 36.51
C THR A 231 3.16 11.95 37.81
N ASP A 232 4.50 11.92 37.88
CA ASP A 232 5.27 11.63 39.09
C ASP A 232 4.96 12.61 40.24
N THR A 233 4.73 13.90 39.94
CA THR A 233 4.33 14.86 40.98
C THR A 233 2.90 14.61 41.48
N VAL A 234 1.95 14.32 40.59
CA VAL A 234 0.56 13.99 40.96
C VAL A 234 0.50 12.72 41.81
N GLU A 235 1.09 11.62 41.35
CA GLU A 235 1.08 10.33 42.05
C GLU A 235 1.69 10.42 43.46
N THR A 236 2.65 11.34 43.66
CA THR A 236 3.25 11.57 44.97
C THR A 236 2.48 12.56 45.85
N LEU A 237 1.71 13.48 45.28
CA LEU A 237 0.74 14.31 46.02
C LEU A 237 -0.48 13.48 46.47
N GLU A 238 -0.98 12.59 45.62
CA GLU A 238 -2.02 11.62 45.97
C GLU A 238 -1.59 10.72 47.14
N LYS A 239 -0.35 10.22 47.11
CA LYS A 239 0.22 9.45 48.23
C LYS A 239 0.33 10.25 49.53
N GLN A 240 0.60 11.56 49.45
CA GLN A 240 0.59 12.45 50.63
C GLN A 240 -0.84 12.73 51.12
N LEU A 241 -1.79 13.03 50.23
CA LEU A 241 -3.21 13.18 50.60
C LEU A 241 -3.73 11.91 51.28
N ALA A 242 -3.42 10.73 50.73
CA ALA A 242 -3.82 9.45 51.30
C ALA A 242 -3.17 9.14 52.68
N THR A 243 -2.07 9.78 53.08
CA THR A 243 -1.56 9.70 54.46
C THR A 243 -2.23 10.70 55.38
N LYS A 244 -2.46 11.95 54.93
CA LYS A 244 -3.19 12.94 55.73
C LYS A 244 -4.65 12.55 55.96
N GLU A 245 -5.33 11.95 54.98
CA GLU A 245 -6.70 11.44 55.12
C GLU A 245 -6.80 10.33 56.17
N LYS A 246 -5.81 9.42 56.21
CA LYS A 246 -5.72 8.36 57.23
C LYS A 246 -5.52 8.93 58.63
N GLU A 247 -4.71 9.98 58.76
CA GLU A 247 -4.51 10.67 60.04
C GLU A 247 -5.75 11.47 60.47
N ILE A 248 -6.45 12.12 59.53
CA ILE A 248 -7.76 12.74 59.77
C ILE A 248 -8.77 11.70 60.28
N ILE A 249 -8.78 10.48 59.73
CA ILE A 249 -9.63 9.38 60.20
C ILE A 249 -9.19 8.88 61.59
N ARG A 250 -7.88 8.80 61.88
CA ARG A 250 -7.36 8.46 63.22
C ARG A 250 -7.82 9.48 64.27
N LEU A 251 -7.62 10.75 63.99
CA LEU A 251 -7.99 11.87 64.88
C LEU A 251 -9.51 11.96 65.08
N LYS A 252 -10.32 11.78 64.02
CA LYS A 252 -11.79 11.71 64.14
C LYS A 252 -12.22 10.58 65.10
N LYS A 253 -11.69 9.37 64.94
CA LYS A 253 -11.98 8.24 65.84
C LYS A 253 -11.55 8.48 67.30
N MET A 254 -10.49 9.24 67.54
CA MET A 254 -10.10 9.65 68.91
C MET A 254 -11.05 10.71 69.50
N LEU A 255 -11.75 11.48 68.69
CA LEU A 255 -12.72 12.50 69.12
C LEU A 255 -14.14 11.94 69.31
N GLU A 256 -14.51 10.90 68.56
CA GLU A 256 -15.86 10.27 68.56
C GLU A 256 -16.31 9.67 69.91
N GLY A 257 -15.41 9.50 70.89
CA GLY A 257 -15.72 8.98 72.23
C GLY A 257 -15.42 9.92 73.41
N GLY A 258 -14.97 11.16 73.17
CA GLY A 258 -14.40 12.04 74.20
C GLY A 258 -15.37 13.09 74.77
N ARG A 259 -15.20 13.44 76.05
CA ARG A 259 -15.63 14.78 76.54
C ARG A 259 -14.74 15.84 75.89
N SER A 260 -15.32 17.00 75.55
CA SER A 260 -14.58 18.10 74.91
C SER A 260 -13.29 18.45 75.65
N TYR A 261 -12.20 18.66 74.90
CA TYR A 261 -10.89 19.08 75.39
C TYR A 261 -10.96 20.32 76.31
N VAL A 262 -11.91 21.23 76.04
CA VAL A 262 -12.15 22.45 76.83
C VAL A 262 -12.71 22.15 78.23
N ALA A 263 -13.35 21.00 78.45
CA ALA A 263 -13.78 20.54 79.76
C ALA A 263 -12.63 19.83 80.51
N VAL A 264 -11.93 18.90 79.86
CA VAL A 264 -10.82 18.14 80.47
C VAL A 264 -9.72 19.07 80.99
N ASN A 265 -9.41 20.15 80.26
CA ASN A 265 -8.41 21.14 80.64
C ASN A 265 -8.83 22.06 81.83
N LYS A 266 -10.08 21.97 82.31
CA LYS A 266 -10.55 22.65 83.54
C LYS A 266 -10.50 21.75 84.77
N ASP A 267 -10.72 20.45 84.60
CA ASP A 267 -10.77 19.47 85.70
C ASP A 267 -9.37 18.94 86.10
N CYS A 268 -8.33 19.23 85.31
CA CYS A 268 -6.96 18.76 85.55
C CYS A 268 -6.28 19.50 86.73
N THR A 269 -6.32 18.87 87.91
CA THR A 269 -5.70 19.35 89.16
C THR A 269 -4.16 19.41 89.12
N CYS A 270 -3.53 18.68 88.20
CA CYS A 270 -2.07 18.51 88.12
C CYS A 270 -1.27 19.81 87.90
N LYS A 271 -1.89 20.93 87.48
CA LYS A 271 -1.21 22.25 87.37
C LYS A 271 -1.01 23.03 88.68
N LYS A 272 -1.45 22.51 89.84
CA LYS A 272 -1.37 23.25 91.12
C LYS A 272 -0.02 23.15 91.87
N MET A 273 0.92 22.33 91.41
CA MET A 273 2.22 22.15 92.10
C MET A 273 3.29 23.19 91.73
N GLU A 274 3.28 23.75 90.51
CA GLU A 274 4.36 24.65 90.05
C GLU A 274 4.21 26.11 90.53
N LYS A 275 3.00 26.55 90.88
CA LYS A 275 2.74 27.94 91.34
C LYS A 275 3.12 28.19 92.82
N ARG A 276 4.31 27.74 93.27
CA ARG A 276 4.85 28.05 94.61
C ARG A 276 6.22 28.77 94.61
N THR A 277 6.61 29.36 93.48
CA THR A 277 7.85 30.18 93.34
C THR A 277 7.54 31.60 92.88
N GLY A 278 6.46 32.19 93.40
CA GLY A 278 5.90 33.47 92.92
C GLY A 278 6.41 34.71 93.65
N VAL A 279 7.45 35.36 93.12
CA VAL A 279 7.80 36.78 93.40
C VAL A 279 8.23 37.55 92.14
N VAL A 280 8.60 36.85 91.05
CA VAL A 280 9.22 37.46 89.84
C VAL A 280 8.26 37.56 88.63
N HIS A 281 7.06 36.96 88.70
CA HIS A 281 6.27 36.66 87.49
C HIS A 281 5.45 37.84 86.93
N ASP A 282 5.00 38.76 87.78
CA ASP A 282 4.01 39.81 87.42
C ASP A 282 4.53 40.82 86.37
N ILE A 283 5.85 40.97 86.23
CA ILE A 283 6.48 41.79 85.17
C ILE A 283 6.54 41.01 83.84
N MET A 284 6.57 39.67 83.91
CA MET A 284 6.73 38.79 82.75
C MET A 284 5.39 38.43 82.09
N GLU A 285 4.31 38.23 82.86
CA GLU A 285 2.97 37.94 82.30
C GLU A 285 2.49 39.05 81.33
N ILE A 286 2.82 40.33 81.56
CA ILE A 286 2.49 41.44 80.64
C ILE A 286 3.30 41.38 79.33
N GLY A 287 4.54 40.89 79.40
CA GLY A 287 5.38 40.64 78.22
C GLY A 287 4.87 39.45 77.42
N GLU A 288 4.66 38.31 78.08
CA GLU A 288 4.14 37.08 77.47
C GLU A 288 2.75 37.31 76.83
N ALA A 289 1.83 37.99 77.51
CA ALA A 289 0.52 38.31 76.94
C ALA A 289 0.61 39.13 75.64
N ARG A 290 1.55 40.09 75.55
CA ARG A 290 1.79 40.86 74.31
C ARG A 290 2.44 39.99 73.24
N ILE A 291 3.38 39.12 73.59
CA ILE A 291 4.02 38.18 72.66
C ILE A 291 2.98 37.20 72.08
N PHE A 292 2.07 36.67 72.91
CA PHE A 292 0.96 35.83 72.43
C PHE A 292 -0.06 36.61 71.58
N GLN A 293 -0.37 37.87 71.92
CA GLN A 293 -1.24 38.73 71.11
C GLN A 293 -0.62 39.02 69.72
N GLN A 294 0.69 39.28 69.69
CA GLN A 294 1.49 39.51 68.48
C GLN A 294 1.55 38.24 67.61
N ALA A 295 1.93 37.11 68.21
CA ALA A 295 1.98 35.81 67.53
C ALA A 295 0.60 35.38 67.00
N LYS A 296 -0.49 35.70 67.72
CA LYS A 296 -1.87 35.50 67.21
C LYS A 296 -2.14 36.30 65.95
N LEU A 297 -1.80 37.59 65.92
CA LEU A 297 -1.96 38.45 64.74
C LEU A 297 -1.12 37.95 63.55
N GLU A 298 0.11 37.52 63.81
CA GLU A 298 0.99 36.95 62.80
C GLU A 298 0.45 35.62 62.24
N LEU A 299 -0.09 34.74 63.09
CA LEU A 299 -0.77 33.50 62.67
C LEU A 299 -2.07 33.78 61.89
N GLU A 300 -2.88 34.76 62.31
CA GLU A 300 -4.09 35.18 61.59
C GLU A 300 -3.75 35.76 60.21
N GLN A 301 -2.65 36.51 60.09
CA GLN A 301 -2.16 37.00 58.79
C GLN A 301 -1.57 35.87 57.93
N GLN A 302 -0.75 34.97 58.49
CA GLN A 302 -0.20 33.81 57.78
C GLN A 302 -1.32 32.90 57.24
N LEU A 303 -2.38 32.67 58.02
CA LEU A 303 -3.57 31.93 57.59
C LEU A 303 -4.29 32.62 56.43
N LYS A 304 -4.43 33.95 56.48
CA LYS A 304 -5.04 34.75 55.41
C LYS A 304 -4.21 34.74 54.13
N GLU A 305 -2.88 34.81 54.25
CA GLU A 305 -1.97 34.69 53.12
C GLU A 305 -1.96 33.27 52.53
N ALA A 306 -2.04 32.23 53.35
CA ALA A 306 -2.16 30.84 52.90
C ALA A 306 -3.47 30.62 52.14
N LEU A 307 -4.59 31.16 52.64
CA LEU A 307 -5.88 31.14 51.95
C LEU A 307 -5.83 31.88 50.62
N ASN A 308 -5.20 33.05 50.54
CA ASN A 308 -5.02 33.77 49.27
C ASN A 308 -4.19 32.93 48.27
N LYS A 309 -3.05 32.39 48.70
CA LYS A 309 -2.19 31.51 47.89
C LYS A 309 -2.93 30.24 47.43
N GLN A 310 -3.85 29.71 48.24
CA GLN A 310 -4.74 28.60 47.87
C GLN A 310 -5.78 29.00 46.80
N HIS A 311 -6.38 30.19 46.90
CA HIS A 311 -7.31 30.70 45.88
C HIS A 311 -6.59 30.99 44.55
N ASP A 312 -5.38 31.53 44.58
CA ASP A 312 -4.55 31.74 43.39
C ASP A 312 -4.18 30.41 42.73
N ALA A 313 -3.74 29.41 43.52
CA ALA A 313 -3.46 28.07 43.03
C ALA A 313 -4.71 27.38 42.44
N MET A 314 -5.88 27.52 43.08
CA MET A 314 -7.14 26.99 42.56
C MET A 314 -7.58 27.71 41.28
N SER A 315 -7.38 29.02 41.18
CA SER A 315 -7.63 29.82 39.96
C SER A 315 -6.72 29.41 38.81
N GLN A 316 -5.45 29.08 39.09
CA GLN A 316 -4.53 28.50 38.10
C GLN A 316 -4.95 27.08 37.70
N ALA A 317 -5.31 26.22 38.66
CA ALA A 317 -5.79 24.86 38.38
C ALA A 317 -7.06 24.86 37.52
N MET A 318 -8.02 25.75 37.79
CA MET A 318 -9.24 25.90 36.96
C MET A 318 -8.92 26.37 35.53
N LYS A 319 -7.92 27.25 35.34
CA LYS A 319 -7.47 27.68 34.00
C LYS A 319 -6.75 26.56 33.25
N LEU A 320 -5.94 25.77 33.94
CA LEU A 320 -5.29 24.58 33.37
C LEU A 320 -6.32 23.50 33.01
N ALA A 321 -7.32 23.26 33.85
CA ALA A 321 -8.43 22.35 33.55
C ALA A 321 -9.21 22.79 32.30
N ALA A 322 -9.55 24.09 32.19
CA ALA A 322 -10.22 24.64 31.02
C ALA A 322 -9.38 24.51 29.74
N ARG A 323 -8.06 24.77 29.80
CA ARG A 323 -7.18 24.58 28.63
C ARG A 323 -6.96 23.09 28.31
N ASN A 324 -7.00 22.18 29.29
CA ASN A 324 -6.99 20.75 29.03
C ASN A 324 -8.28 20.29 28.33
N GLU A 325 -9.45 20.77 28.75
CA GLU A 325 -10.73 20.48 28.07
C GLU A 325 -10.74 21.01 26.62
N GLU A 326 -10.06 22.13 26.37
CA GLU A 326 -9.86 22.70 25.03
C GLU A 326 -8.85 21.90 24.19
N LEU A 327 -7.71 21.50 24.76
CA LEU A 327 -6.74 20.58 24.13
C LEU A 327 -7.35 19.22 23.81
N GLU A 328 -8.25 18.70 24.66
CA GLU A 328 -9.00 17.48 24.35
C GLU A 328 -9.97 17.66 23.16
N LYS A 329 -10.53 18.86 22.97
CA LYS A 329 -11.36 19.17 21.78
C LYS A 329 -10.46 19.23 20.54
N GLU A 330 -9.35 19.98 20.62
CA GLU A 330 -8.34 20.03 19.54
C GLU A 330 -7.84 18.63 19.15
N LEU A 331 -7.58 17.74 20.11
CA LEU A 331 -7.19 16.35 19.85
C LEU A 331 -8.32 15.53 19.19
N ARG A 332 -9.55 15.61 19.70
CA ARG A 332 -10.70 14.93 19.08
C ARG A 332 -10.96 15.42 17.66
N ASP A 333 -10.80 16.71 17.39
CA ASP A 333 -10.96 17.29 16.06
C ASP A 333 -9.84 16.81 15.10
N ILE A 334 -8.60 16.68 15.60
CA ILE A 334 -7.49 16.06 14.86
C ILE A 334 -7.79 14.59 14.54
N ASP A 335 -8.33 13.80 15.47
CA ASP A 335 -8.71 12.40 15.23
C ASP A 335 -9.82 12.29 14.15
N HIS A 336 -10.82 13.18 14.18
CA HIS A 336 -11.87 13.22 13.15
C HIS A 336 -11.31 13.60 11.76
N VAL A 337 -10.38 14.56 11.70
CA VAL A 337 -9.70 14.94 10.45
C VAL A 337 -8.81 13.80 9.94
N ALA A 338 -8.10 13.09 10.83
CA ALA A 338 -7.28 11.93 10.46
C ALA A 338 -8.13 10.80 9.86
N LEU A 339 -9.25 10.45 10.51
CA LEU A 339 -10.20 9.45 10.01
C LEU A 339 -10.86 9.86 8.68
N ALA A 340 -11.17 11.15 8.50
CA ALA A 340 -11.70 11.66 7.23
C ALA A 340 -10.66 11.55 6.10
N VAL A 341 -9.42 11.97 6.34
CA VAL A 341 -8.31 11.83 5.37
C VAL A 341 -8.02 10.37 5.05
N GLU A 342 -8.09 9.46 6.04
CA GLU A 342 -7.93 8.03 5.79
C GLU A 342 -9.07 7.47 4.93
N ALA A 343 -10.32 7.88 5.19
CA ALA A 343 -11.48 7.47 4.39
C ALA A 343 -11.41 7.98 2.93
N ASP A 344 -10.94 9.22 2.72
CA ASP A 344 -10.72 9.79 1.39
C ASP A 344 -9.57 9.09 0.66
N CYS A 345 -8.44 8.84 1.34
CA CYS A 345 -7.32 8.07 0.78
C CYS A 345 -7.75 6.64 0.40
N ASN A 346 -8.46 5.94 1.28
CA ASN A 346 -9.00 4.60 1.01
C ASN A 346 -9.99 4.61 -0.17
N SER A 347 -10.79 5.67 -0.31
CA SER A 347 -11.72 5.85 -1.45
C SER A 347 -10.99 6.12 -2.76
N ALA A 348 -9.94 6.95 -2.74
CA ALA A 348 -9.09 7.23 -3.89
C ALA A 348 -8.30 5.99 -4.36
N VAL A 349 -7.71 5.22 -3.42
CA VAL A 349 -7.06 3.94 -3.71
C VAL A 349 -8.06 2.94 -4.31
N LYS A 350 -9.28 2.86 -3.78
CA LYS A 350 -10.34 1.98 -4.29
C LYS A 350 -10.77 2.33 -5.72
N GLU A 351 -10.86 3.61 -6.08
CA GLU A 351 -11.16 3.99 -7.47
C GLU A 351 -9.96 3.87 -8.40
N ASN A 352 -8.73 4.11 -7.94
CA ASN A 352 -7.53 3.82 -8.72
C ASN A 352 -7.37 2.32 -9.00
N ASN A 353 -7.63 1.44 -8.02
CA ASN A 353 -7.66 -0.01 -8.26
C ASN A 353 -8.72 -0.41 -9.30
N ARG A 354 -9.91 0.20 -9.27
CA ARG A 354 -10.94 0.00 -10.32
C ARG A 354 -10.50 0.53 -11.69
N ARG A 355 -9.74 1.63 -11.75
CA ARG A 355 -9.14 2.13 -13.00
C ARG A 355 -8.11 1.14 -13.54
N VAL A 356 -7.24 0.61 -12.69
CA VAL A 356 -6.25 -0.43 -13.05
C VAL A 356 -6.94 -1.68 -13.58
N CYS A 357 -7.97 -2.21 -12.91
CA CYS A 357 -8.76 -3.34 -13.43
C CYS A 357 -9.31 -3.06 -14.83
N ARG A 358 -9.94 -1.89 -15.05
CA ARG A 358 -10.49 -1.49 -16.37
C ARG A 358 -9.42 -1.24 -17.44
N LEU A 359 -8.16 -1.00 -17.06
CA LEU A 359 -7.04 -0.91 -18.00
C LEU A 359 -6.45 -2.30 -18.29
N GLN A 360 -6.45 -3.22 -17.32
CA GLN A 360 -6.07 -4.61 -17.50
C GLN A 360 -7.06 -5.34 -18.43
N GLU A 361 -8.38 -5.21 -18.18
CA GLU A 361 -9.45 -5.71 -19.05
C GLU A 361 -9.25 -5.26 -20.51
N LYS A 362 -9.01 -3.94 -20.72
CA LYS A 362 -8.74 -3.39 -22.05
C LYS A 362 -7.43 -3.89 -22.69
N LEU A 363 -6.39 -4.09 -21.88
CA LEU A 363 -5.11 -4.63 -22.38
C LEU A 363 -5.29 -6.08 -22.83
N GLU A 364 -6.07 -6.89 -22.11
CA GLU A 364 -6.44 -8.25 -22.49
C GLU A 364 -7.32 -8.28 -23.75
N ASP A 365 -8.31 -7.38 -23.87
CA ASP A 365 -9.10 -7.19 -25.09
C ASP A 365 -8.24 -6.82 -26.31
N VAL A 366 -7.31 -5.87 -26.17
CA VAL A 366 -6.40 -5.48 -27.25
C VAL A 366 -5.42 -6.60 -27.58
N MET A 367 -4.89 -7.30 -26.58
CA MET A 367 -4.03 -8.47 -26.80
C MET A 367 -4.76 -9.60 -27.53
N THR A 368 -6.02 -9.91 -27.20
CA THR A 368 -6.78 -10.93 -27.94
C THR A 368 -7.07 -10.50 -29.38
N GLN A 369 -7.39 -9.22 -29.62
CA GLN A 369 -7.53 -8.66 -30.97
C GLN A 369 -6.23 -8.77 -31.79
N VAL A 370 -5.07 -8.47 -31.21
CA VAL A 370 -3.77 -8.66 -31.87
C VAL A 370 -3.56 -10.12 -32.26
N HIS A 371 -3.81 -11.08 -31.35
CA HIS A 371 -3.68 -12.51 -31.66
C HIS A 371 -4.68 -12.99 -32.75
N VAL A 372 -5.84 -12.34 -32.91
CA VAL A 372 -6.79 -12.63 -34.01
C VAL A 372 -6.24 -12.09 -35.33
N LEU A 373 -5.81 -10.81 -35.37
CA LEU A 373 -5.23 -10.17 -36.55
C LEU A 373 -3.93 -10.87 -37.00
N GLU A 374 -3.12 -11.38 -36.08
CA GLU A 374 -1.96 -12.21 -36.40
C GLU A 374 -2.36 -13.53 -37.06
N ARG A 375 -3.41 -14.20 -36.58
CA ARG A 375 -3.92 -15.44 -37.20
C ARG A 375 -4.43 -15.18 -38.60
N GLU A 376 -5.26 -14.15 -38.78
CA GLU A 376 -5.77 -13.70 -40.09
C GLU A 376 -4.62 -13.40 -41.05
N LEU A 377 -3.61 -12.64 -40.60
CA LEU A 377 -2.40 -12.36 -41.38
C LEU A 377 -1.61 -13.64 -41.74
N THR A 378 -1.63 -14.70 -40.92
CA THR A 378 -1.03 -15.99 -41.31
C THR A 378 -1.88 -16.80 -42.29
N VAL A 379 -3.20 -16.57 -42.37
CA VAL A 379 -4.08 -17.20 -43.37
C VAL A 379 -3.89 -16.51 -44.72
N GLU A 380 -4.01 -15.19 -44.77
CA GLU A 380 -3.74 -14.34 -45.94
C GLU A 380 -2.35 -14.62 -46.56
N ARG A 381 -1.33 -14.87 -45.72
CA ARG A 381 0.01 -15.27 -46.19
C ARG A 381 0.06 -16.65 -46.84
N ARG A 382 -0.77 -17.62 -46.42
CA ARG A 382 -0.87 -18.94 -47.06
C ARG A 382 -1.63 -18.84 -48.37
N GLU A 383 -2.78 -18.15 -48.38
CA GLU A 383 -3.56 -17.95 -49.60
C GLU A 383 -2.76 -17.20 -50.68
N MET A 384 -1.98 -16.17 -50.29
CA MET A 384 -1.04 -15.51 -51.21
C MET A 384 0.07 -16.46 -51.72
N GLN A 385 0.50 -17.44 -50.92
CA GLN A 385 1.52 -18.41 -51.32
C GLN A 385 0.95 -19.51 -52.24
N GLU A 386 -0.29 -19.95 -52.02
CA GLU A 386 -1.04 -20.87 -52.86
C GLU A 386 -1.35 -20.23 -54.23
N LEU A 387 -1.91 -19.01 -54.25
CA LEU A 387 -2.15 -18.24 -55.48
C LEU A 387 -0.86 -17.96 -56.28
N ARG A 388 0.31 -17.85 -55.61
CA ARG A 388 1.61 -17.78 -56.30
C ARG A 388 1.99 -19.10 -56.96
N ALA A 389 1.77 -20.23 -56.28
CA ALA A 389 2.03 -21.55 -56.83
C ALA A 389 1.12 -21.85 -58.03
N ASP A 390 -0.17 -21.54 -57.94
CA ASP A 390 -1.13 -21.68 -59.06
C ASP A 390 -0.75 -20.80 -60.26
N LEU A 391 -0.30 -19.58 -60.01
CA LEU A 391 0.15 -18.67 -61.05
C LEU A 391 1.47 -19.13 -61.69
N GLU A 392 2.34 -19.83 -60.96
CA GLU A 392 3.52 -20.51 -61.53
C GLU A 392 3.16 -21.79 -62.29
N GLY A 393 2.14 -22.53 -61.85
CA GLY A 393 1.52 -23.64 -62.60
C GLY A 393 0.97 -23.16 -63.94
N CYS A 394 0.10 -22.15 -63.94
CA CYS A 394 -0.41 -21.48 -65.15
C CYS A 394 0.72 -21.02 -66.09
N ARG A 395 1.82 -20.48 -65.55
CA ARG A 395 3.01 -20.09 -66.34
C ARG A 395 3.74 -21.30 -66.91
N LEU A 396 3.79 -22.44 -66.23
CA LEU A 396 4.40 -23.67 -66.73
C LEU A 396 3.54 -24.30 -67.84
N GLU A 397 2.23 -24.35 -67.66
CA GLU A 397 1.27 -24.80 -68.68
C GLU A 397 1.33 -23.92 -69.93
N LYS A 398 1.36 -22.59 -69.79
CA LYS A 398 1.57 -21.68 -70.94
C LYS A 398 2.86 -22.00 -71.70
N ARG A 399 3.97 -22.33 -71.02
CA ARG A 399 5.22 -22.76 -71.67
C ARG A 399 5.13 -24.15 -72.31
N ASN A 400 4.32 -25.06 -71.77
CA ASN A 400 4.03 -26.35 -72.39
C ASN A 400 3.24 -26.16 -73.69
N ILE A 401 2.14 -25.40 -73.63
CA ILE A 401 1.25 -25.10 -74.77
C ILE A 401 2.02 -24.38 -75.88
N GLN A 402 2.88 -23.40 -75.53
CA GLN A 402 3.76 -22.74 -76.49
C GLN A 402 4.68 -23.74 -77.19
N ARG A 403 5.40 -24.61 -76.46
CA ARG A 403 6.27 -25.62 -77.05
C ARG A 403 5.53 -26.59 -77.98
N THR A 404 4.30 -27.00 -77.65
CA THR A 404 3.49 -27.82 -78.55
C THR A 404 3.02 -27.05 -79.78
N LEU A 405 2.65 -25.77 -79.63
CA LEU A 405 2.29 -24.91 -80.76
C LEU A 405 3.48 -24.76 -81.71
N ASP A 406 4.67 -24.46 -81.18
CA ASP A 406 5.90 -24.30 -81.97
C ASP A 406 6.22 -25.60 -82.75
N SER A 407 6.13 -26.77 -82.11
CA SER A 407 6.28 -28.08 -82.78
C SER A 407 5.28 -28.27 -83.92
N THR A 408 3.99 -28.00 -83.69
CA THR A 408 2.97 -28.15 -84.75
C THR A 408 3.11 -27.12 -85.89
N LEU A 409 3.72 -25.96 -85.63
CA LEU A 409 4.06 -24.98 -86.66
C LEU A 409 5.25 -25.44 -87.50
N ASP A 410 6.28 -26.04 -86.90
CA ASP A 410 7.40 -26.66 -87.63
C ASP A 410 6.96 -27.91 -88.42
N GLU A 411 6.08 -28.74 -87.86
CA GLU A 411 5.47 -29.87 -88.58
C GLU A 411 4.63 -29.38 -89.77
N LYS A 412 3.80 -28.34 -89.58
CA LYS A 412 3.05 -27.70 -90.66
C LYS A 412 3.97 -27.13 -91.73
N LYS A 413 5.10 -26.52 -91.34
CA LYS A 413 6.11 -26.00 -92.27
C LYS A 413 6.73 -27.14 -93.08
N GLN A 414 7.18 -28.21 -92.44
CA GLN A 414 7.71 -29.40 -93.13
C GLN A 414 6.69 -30.01 -94.11
N MET A 415 5.40 -30.07 -93.75
CA MET A 415 4.35 -30.51 -94.67
C MET A 415 4.14 -29.53 -95.82
N THR A 416 4.22 -28.22 -95.58
CA THR A 416 4.14 -27.18 -96.63
C THR A 416 5.31 -27.29 -97.60
N ASP A 417 6.54 -27.41 -97.09
CA ASP A 417 7.75 -27.60 -97.89
C ASP A 417 7.69 -28.90 -98.70
N LYS A 418 7.11 -29.97 -98.14
CA LYS A 418 6.89 -31.24 -98.85
C LYS A 418 5.79 -31.18 -99.91
N ILE A 419 4.72 -30.40 -99.68
CA ILE A 419 3.72 -30.10 -100.71
C ILE A 419 4.38 -29.32 -101.85
N ASN A 420 5.16 -28.29 -101.56
CA ASN A 420 5.89 -27.51 -102.57
C ASN A 420 6.85 -28.40 -103.40
N GLN A 421 7.56 -29.34 -102.76
CA GLN A 421 8.38 -30.33 -103.46
C GLN A 421 7.55 -31.23 -104.38
N LEU A 422 6.40 -31.73 -103.91
CA LEU A 422 5.49 -32.54 -104.72
C LEU A 422 4.90 -31.76 -105.90
N THR A 423 4.54 -30.49 -105.73
CA THR A 423 4.06 -29.62 -106.83
C THR A 423 5.15 -29.32 -107.86
N ILE A 424 6.43 -29.20 -107.44
CA ILE A 424 7.56 -29.09 -108.38
C ILE A 424 7.74 -30.39 -109.17
N ILE A 425 7.64 -31.55 -108.51
CA ILE A 425 7.71 -32.87 -109.18
C ILE A 425 6.53 -33.04 -110.15
N GLU A 426 5.30 -32.78 -109.71
CA GLU A 426 4.08 -32.80 -110.52
C GLU A 426 4.21 -31.90 -111.74
N LYS A 427 4.71 -30.66 -111.59
CA LYS A 427 5.00 -29.80 -112.73
C LYS A 427 6.02 -30.42 -113.67
N SER A 428 7.15 -30.94 -113.17
CA SER A 428 8.18 -31.53 -114.02
C SER A 428 7.69 -32.78 -114.78
N LEU A 429 6.76 -33.53 -114.20
CA LEU A 429 6.08 -34.66 -114.85
C LEU A 429 5.06 -34.18 -115.89
N ASN A 430 4.32 -33.09 -115.63
CA ASN A 430 3.42 -32.48 -116.62
C ASN A 430 4.19 -31.87 -117.79
N ASP A 431 5.33 -31.20 -117.53
CA ASP A 431 6.24 -30.68 -118.55
C ASP A 431 6.84 -31.82 -119.42
N GLU A 432 7.07 -33.01 -118.83
CA GLU A 432 7.48 -34.22 -119.56
C GLU A 432 6.33 -34.86 -120.34
N ILE A 433 5.11 -34.93 -119.78
CA ILE A 433 3.91 -35.38 -120.49
C ILE A 433 3.63 -34.48 -121.70
N GLU A 434 3.82 -33.16 -121.58
CA GLU A 434 3.67 -32.24 -122.71
C GLU A 434 4.76 -32.46 -123.79
N ARG A 435 6.03 -32.72 -123.38
CA ARG A 435 7.09 -33.12 -124.33
C ARG A 435 6.74 -34.41 -125.07
N LEU A 436 6.39 -35.46 -124.33
CA LEU A 436 6.03 -36.77 -124.89
C LEU A 436 4.77 -36.68 -125.77
N THR A 437 3.81 -35.82 -125.43
CA THR A 437 2.61 -35.58 -126.25
C THR A 437 2.98 -34.91 -127.58
N LYS A 438 3.84 -33.88 -127.55
CA LYS A 438 4.35 -33.23 -128.77
C LYS A 438 5.19 -34.18 -129.62
N GLU A 439 6.03 -35.01 -128.99
CA GLU A 439 6.83 -36.00 -129.72
C GLU A 439 5.95 -37.08 -130.36
N ASN A 440 4.94 -37.60 -129.65
CA ASN A 440 3.93 -38.49 -130.23
C ASN A 440 3.17 -37.82 -131.38
N GLU A 441 2.88 -36.52 -131.31
CA GLU A 441 2.19 -35.80 -132.38
C GLU A 441 3.09 -35.55 -133.59
N CYS A 442 4.40 -35.30 -133.40
CA CYS A 442 5.40 -35.30 -134.47
C CYS A 442 5.52 -36.69 -135.11
N GLN A 443 5.67 -37.76 -134.32
CA GLN A 443 5.71 -39.14 -134.82
C GLN A 443 4.42 -39.50 -135.58
N ARG A 444 3.25 -39.02 -135.14
CA ARG A 444 1.98 -39.19 -135.86
C ARG A 444 1.94 -38.38 -137.17
N GLN A 445 2.58 -37.22 -137.25
CA GLN A 445 2.76 -36.47 -138.49
C GLN A 445 3.72 -37.18 -139.45
N ASP A 446 4.82 -37.75 -138.96
CA ASP A 446 5.76 -38.54 -139.77
C ASP A 446 5.10 -39.82 -140.30
N ILE A 447 4.32 -40.52 -139.47
CA ILE A 447 3.49 -41.65 -139.90
C ILE A 447 2.50 -41.21 -140.99
N ASN A 448 1.85 -40.04 -140.85
CA ASN A 448 0.96 -39.51 -141.89
C ASN A 448 1.73 -39.15 -143.19
N GLN A 449 2.94 -38.62 -143.10
CA GLN A 449 3.79 -38.36 -144.27
C GLN A 449 4.21 -39.66 -144.97
N LEU A 450 4.58 -40.70 -144.20
CA LEU A 450 4.88 -42.04 -144.70
C LEU A 450 3.65 -42.72 -145.32
N GLN A 451 2.44 -42.48 -144.79
CA GLN A 451 1.20 -42.92 -145.42
C GLN A 451 0.92 -42.16 -146.73
N CYS A 452 1.26 -40.87 -146.82
CA CYS A 452 1.13 -40.10 -148.06
C CYS A 452 2.15 -40.54 -149.13
N THR A 453 3.41 -40.85 -148.77
CA THR A 453 4.38 -41.39 -149.73
C THR A 453 4.04 -42.82 -150.14
N ASN A 454 3.52 -43.65 -149.23
CA ASN A 454 2.94 -44.96 -149.58
C ASN A 454 1.76 -44.82 -150.56
N ARG A 455 0.85 -43.86 -150.36
CA ARG A 455 -0.23 -43.60 -151.35
C ARG A 455 0.30 -43.28 -152.75
N ILE A 456 1.33 -42.44 -152.85
CA ILE A 456 1.94 -42.06 -154.13
C ILE A 456 2.62 -43.28 -154.81
N LEU A 457 3.24 -44.17 -154.03
CA LEU A 457 3.80 -45.42 -154.53
C LEU A 457 2.71 -46.43 -154.92
N GLU A 458 1.61 -46.50 -154.17
CA GLU A 458 0.45 -47.34 -154.49
C GLU A 458 -0.27 -46.87 -155.76
N GLU A 459 -0.37 -45.55 -156.01
CA GLU A 459 -0.98 -45.02 -157.23
C GLU A 459 -0.18 -45.35 -158.51
N GLN A 460 1.13 -45.65 -158.41
CA GLN A 460 1.90 -46.23 -159.52
C GLN A 460 1.68 -47.74 -159.74
N ILE A 461 1.03 -48.43 -158.79
CA ILE A 461 0.80 -49.89 -158.84
C ILE A 461 -0.68 -50.23 -159.14
N ARG A 462 -1.62 -49.36 -158.75
CA ARG A 462 -3.08 -49.53 -158.87
C ARG A 462 -3.67 -49.36 -160.29
N LEU A 463 -2.92 -49.74 -161.33
CA LEU A 463 -3.41 -49.82 -162.72
C LEU A 463 -3.54 -51.28 -163.24
N ASN A 464 -3.36 -52.27 -162.37
CA ASN A 464 -3.73 -53.67 -162.63
C ASN A 464 -4.47 -54.29 -161.45
N ASN A 465 -5.56 -55.00 -161.77
CA ASN A 465 -6.34 -55.90 -160.91
C ASN A 465 -7.08 -55.30 -159.70
N ILE A 466 -8.42 -55.42 -159.76
CA ILE A 466 -9.38 -55.14 -158.67
C ILE A 466 -9.97 -56.48 -158.23
N VAL A 467 -10.11 -56.72 -156.92
CA VAL A 467 -11.25 -57.44 -156.28
C VAL A 467 -11.12 -57.41 -154.74
N ASP A 468 -12.18 -56.92 -154.09
CA ASP A 468 -12.74 -57.21 -152.75
C ASP A 468 -11.83 -57.51 -151.53
N GLN A 469 -11.44 -56.41 -150.88
CA GLN A 469 -11.68 -56.05 -149.47
C GLN A 469 -11.83 -57.09 -148.31
N THR A 470 -11.30 -56.64 -147.16
CA THR A 470 -11.70 -56.93 -145.75
C THR A 470 -11.39 -58.29 -145.08
N LYS A 471 -10.12 -58.44 -144.62
CA LYS A 471 -9.79 -59.11 -143.34
C LYS A 471 -8.58 -58.47 -142.65
N GLU A 472 -8.77 -57.92 -141.45
CA GLU A 472 -7.78 -57.71 -140.38
C GLU A 472 -8.58 -57.43 -139.09
N ASN A 473 -8.38 -58.04 -137.91
CA ASN A 473 -7.21 -58.58 -137.18
C ASN A 473 -6.28 -57.53 -136.57
N GLY A 474 -6.74 -56.86 -135.50
CA GLY A 474 -5.89 -56.27 -134.47
C GLY A 474 -5.84 -57.16 -133.22
N GLU A 475 -4.65 -57.46 -132.70
CA GLU A 475 -4.40 -58.51 -131.71
C GLU A 475 -3.20 -58.15 -130.79
N LYS A 476 -3.14 -58.71 -129.57
CA LYS A 476 -2.05 -58.60 -128.54
C LYS A 476 -1.90 -57.22 -127.86
N ASN A 477 -1.50 -57.07 -126.59
CA ASN A 477 -1.18 -57.97 -125.43
C ASN A 477 -1.95 -57.42 -124.18
N ASP A 478 -2.15 -58.02 -123.00
CA ASP A 478 -1.67 -59.17 -122.19
C ASP A 478 -0.22 -59.18 -121.64
N GLN A 479 -0.06 -58.64 -120.41
CA GLN A 479 0.87 -59.12 -119.35
C GLN A 479 0.62 -58.31 -118.05
N THR A 480 0.68 -58.76 -116.80
CA THR A 480 0.60 -60.05 -116.07
C THR A 480 0.79 -59.72 -114.56
N LYS A 481 0.15 -60.50 -113.65
CA LYS A 481 0.68 -61.14 -112.41
C LYS A 481 1.96 -60.53 -111.75
N GLY A 482 2.13 -60.41 -110.42
CA GLY A 482 1.33 -60.79 -109.22
C GLY A 482 2.23 -61.10 -107.98
N VAL A 483 1.67 -61.68 -106.91
CA VAL A 483 2.34 -62.49 -105.84
C VAL A 483 3.07 -61.82 -104.63
N LYS A 484 2.40 -61.84 -103.47
CA LYS A 484 2.81 -62.29 -102.10
C LYS A 484 4.21 -61.95 -101.46
N SER A 485 4.15 -61.05 -100.45
CA SER A 485 4.52 -61.26 -99.01
C SER A 485 5.94 -61.59 -98.46
N LEU A 486 6.27 -60.91 -97.35
CA LEU A 486 6.76 -61.43 -96.02
C LEU A 486 8.26 -61.26 -95.59
N LYS A 487 8.46 -60.98 -94.28
CA LYS A 487 9.70 -61.05 -93.42
C LYS A 487 10.78 -59.95 -93.58
N LYS A 488 11.58 -59.53 -92.57
CA LYS A 488 11.54 -59.60 -91.05
C LYS A 488 12.75 -58.84 -90.42
N LYS A 489 12.65 -58.37 -89.14
CA LYS A 489 13.75 -58.17 -88.13
C LYS A 489 14.68 -56.92 -88.36
N ILE A 490 15.44 -56.29 -87.41
CA ILE A 490 15.94 -56.54 -86.02
C ILE A 490 15.98 -55.25 -85.12
N ALA A 491 15.65 -55.37 -83.81
CA ALA A 491 16.13 -54.74 -82.52
C ALA A 491 16.80 -53.30 -82.44
N LEU A 492 17.04 -52.63 -81.28
CA LEU A 492 17.31 -53.04 -79.87
C LEU A 492 16.83 -52.05 -78.75
N LYS A 493 16.50 -52.61 -77.56
CA LYS A 493 16.71 -52.13 -76.14
C LYS A 493 16.12 -50.77 -75.67
N ASN A 494 15.78 -50.52 -74.38
CA ASN A 494 16.11 -51.17 -73.09
C ASN A 494 14.95 -51.21 -72.05
N ASN A 495 15.14 -52.07 -71.04
CA ASN A 495 14.42 -52.45 -69.79
C ASN A 495 13.82 -51.33 -68.88
N GLY A 496 12.95 -51.61 -67.88
CA GLY A 496 12.26 -52.86 -67.49
C GLY A 496 11.90 -53.01 -65.98
N ILE A 497 11.42 -54.22 -65.57
CA ILE A 497 11.41 -54.84 -64.20
C ILE A 497 10.38 -54.31 -63.15
N GLU A 498 9.96 -55.06 -62.09
CA GLU A 498 9.04 -56.23 -62.03
C GLU A 498 8.35 -56.33 -60.61
N LYS A 499 7.93 -57.51 -60.10
CA LYS A 499 6.87 -57.66 -59.06
C LYS A 499 7.28 -58.19 -57.66
N CYS A 500 6.52 -57.73 -56.65
CA CYS A 500 5.98 -58.37 -55.42
C CYS A 500 6.47 -59.76 -54.93
N SER A 501 6.56 -59.94 -53.59
CA SER A 501 6.43 -61.24 -52.89
C SER A 501 6.01 -61.09 -51.42
N ILE A 502 5.49 -62.18 -50.82
CA ILE A 502 5.13 -62.37 -49.40
C ILE A 502 5.61 -63.79 -49.00
N ASP A 503 6.16 -64.00 -47.80
CA ASP A 503 5.97 -65.29 -47.10
C ASP A 503 6.26 -65.25 -45.58
N ASN A 504 5.80 -66.27 -44.86
CA ASN A 504 5.90 -66.43 -43.39
C ASN A 504 6.40 -67.84 -43.00
N GLN A 505 7.33 -67.99 -42.06
CA GLN A 505 7.35 -69.21 -41.25
C GLN A 505 7.95 -69.12 -39.82
N LYS A 506 7.58 -70.14 -39.04
CA LYS A 506 7.72 -70.32 -37.59
C LYS A 506 9.09 -70.87 -37.19
N VAL A 507 9.41 -70.83 -35.90
CA VAL A 507 9.61 -72.03 -35.05
C VAL A 507 9.54 -71.63 -33.57
N ALA A 508 9.09 -72.54 -32.70
CA ALA A 508 9.20 -72.41 -31.25
C ALA A 508 9.38 -73.80 -30.61
N ARG A 509 10.41 -73.94 -29.75
CA ARG A 509 10.58 -75.00 -28.74
C ARG A 509 11.58 -74.51 -27.69
N ASP A 510 11.13 -74.42 -26.44
CA ASP A 510 11.73 -75.08 -25.27
C ASP A 510 10.98 -74.60 -24.01
N GLY A 511 10.71 -75.51 -23.08
CA GLY A 511 9.68 -75.26 -22.08
C GLY A 511 9.81 -76.10 -20.82
N GLU A 512 10.83 -75.81 -20.01
CA GLU A 512 10.84 -76.22 -18.59
C GLU A 512 11.61 -75.23 -17.70
N ALA A 513 12.71 -74.64 -18.19
CA ALA A 513 13.31 -73.43 -17.60
C ALA A 513 12.35 -72.21 -17.58
N THR A 514 11.22 -72.30 -18.28
CA THR A 514 10.25 -71.23 -18.43
C THR A 514 9.42 -70.96 -17.17
N ARG A 515 9.33 -71.83 -16.16
CA ARG A 515 8.47 -71.53 -14.99
C ARG A 515 9.02 -70.39 -14.12
N ASP A 516 10.30 -70.42 -13.76
CA ASP A 516 10.90 -69.37 -12.94
C ASP A 516 11.21 -68.11 -13.78
N ALA A 517 11.59 -68.28 -15.04
CA ALA A 517 11.70 -67.17 -16.00
C ALA A 517 10.34 -66.47 -16.20
N ASN A 518 9.25 -67.21 -16.41
CA ASN A 518 7.90 -66.63 -16.51
C ASN A 518 7.44 -66.05 -15.17
N ASN A 519 7.88 -66.53 -14.01
CA ASN A 519 7.57 -65.90 -12.72
C ASN A 519 8.26 -64.53 -12.59
N PHE A 520 9.53 -64.44 -12.98
CA PHE A 520 10.26 -63.17 -13.04
C PHE A 520 9.65 -62.21 -14.09
N ASP A 521 9.29 -62.71 -15.26
CA ASP A 521 8.72 -61.89 -16.33
C ASP A 521 7.25 -61.53 -16.05
N LEU A 522 6.44 -62.39 -15.41
CA LEU A 522 5.14 -61.99 -14.83
C LEU A 522 5.34 -60.92 -13.76
N ARG A 523 6.34 -61.05 -12.88
CA ARG A 523 6.59 -60.05 -11.84
C ARG A 523 6.96 -58.71 -12.46
N LYS A 524 7.83 -58.71 -13.46
CA LYS A 524 8.19 -57.53 -14.25
C LYS A 524 6.99 -56.95 -15.02
N GLN A 525 6.14 -57.79 -15.63
CA GLN A 525 4.92 -57.35 -16.31
C GLN A 525 3.89 -56.78 -15.32
N ILE A 526 3.80 -57.33 -14.10
CA ILE A 526 3.00 -56.79 -12.99
C ILE A 526 3.56 -55.44 -12.53
N ASP A 527 4.87 -55.29 -12.39
CA ASP A 527 5.50 -54.04 -11.96
C ASP A 527 5.40 -52.96 -13.07
N GLU A 528 5.54 -53.33 -14.34
CA GLU A 528 5.22 -52.46 -15.49
C GLU A 528 3.72 -52.09 -15.56
N ALA A 529 2.82 -53.03 -15.23
CA ALA A 529 1.39 -52.76 -15.14
C ALA A 529 1.07 -51.83 -13.95
N ASN A 530 1.75 -51.99 -12.81
CA ASN A 530 1.62 -51.11 -11.65
C ASN A 530 2.09 -49.68 -11.98
N VAL A 531 3.22 -49.53 -12.68
CA VAL A 531 3.68 -48.21 -13.18
C VAL A 531 2.68 -47.60 -14.17
N LYS A 532 2.10 -48.39 -15.08
CA LYS A 532 1.02 -47.94 -15.98
C LYS A 532 -0.24 -47.56 -15.20
N ILE A 533 -0.63 -48.32 -14.18
CA ILE A 533 -1.77 -48.02 -13.30
C ILE A 533 -1.54 -46.72 -12.53
N MET A 534 -0.35 -46.49 -11.96
CA MET A 534 -0.01 -45.22 -11.30
C MET A 534 -0.04 -44.04 -12.27
N SER A 535 0.51 -44.21 -13.48
CA SER A 535 0.46 -43.17 -14.53
C SER A 535 -0.97 -42.86 -14.99
N LEU A 536 -1.83 -43.88 -15.08
CA LEU A 536 -3.26 -43.72 -15.38
C LEU A 536 -4.01 -43.07 -14.22
N GLN A 537 -3.75 -43.46 -12.97
CA GLN A 537 -4.32 -42.83 -11.77
C GLN A 537 -3.94 -41.34 -11.68
N GLN A 538 -2.68 -41.00 -11.92
CA GLN A 538 -2.18 -39.62 -11.97
C GLN A 538 -2.73 -38.83 -13.18
N SER A 539 -3.20 -39.52 -14.23
CA SER A 539 -3.87 -38.89 -15.37
C SER A 539 -5.37 -38.72 -15.11
N ILE A 540 -6.01 -39.67 -14.43
CA ILE A 540 -7.38 -39.54 -13.92
C ILE A 540 -7.46 -38.36 -12.95
N GLN A 541 -6.57 -38.27 -11.94
CA GLN A 541 -6.53 -37.15 -11.01
C GLN A 541 -6.40 -35.77 -11.68
N ARG A 542 -5.66 -35.68 -12.80
CA ARG A 542 -5.58 -34.46 -13.61
C ARG A 542 -6.90 -34.17 -14.34
N LEU A 543 -7.49 -35.16 -15.00
CA LEU A 543 -8.79 -35.06 -15.66
C LEU A 543 -9.93 -34.75 -14.66
N GLU A 544 -9.84 -35.20 -13.42
CA GLU A 544 -10.79 -34.86 -12.35
C GLU A 544 -10.61 -33.41 -11.87
N ALA A 545 -9.37 -32.94 -11.73
CA ALA A 545 -9.09 -31.54 -11.42
C ALA A 545 -9.53 -30.60 -12.57
N GLU A 546 -9.32 -31.00 -13.83
CA GLU A 546 -9.80 -30.29 -15.02
C GLU A 546 -11.35 -30.29 -15.08
N ARG A 547 -12.00 -31.44 -14.85
CA ARG A 547 -13.46 -31.55 -14.74
C ARG A 547 -14.02 -30.59 -13.68
N ASP A 548 -13.43 -30.58 -12.49
CA ASP A 548 -13.94 -29.77 -11.38
C ASP A 548 -13.60 -28.27 -11.54
N TYR A 549 -12.50 -27.95 -12.22
CA TYR A 549 -12.22 -26.59 -12.72
C TYR A 549 -13.27 -26.14 -13.74
N TYR A 550 -13.52 -26.88 -14.81
CA TYR A 550 -14.55 -26.53 -15.81
C TYR A 550 -15.96 -26.50 -15.23
N ARG A 551 -16.27 -27.35 -14.23
CA ARG A 551 -17.53 -27.32 -13.48
C ARG A 551 -17.67 -26.04 -12.66
N LYS A 552 -16.58 -25.54 -12.06
CA LYS A 552 -16.54 -24.26 -11.35
C LYS A 552 -16.70 -23.08 -12.31
N GLU A 553 -15.99 -23.10 -13.44
CA GLU A 553 -16.10 -22.05 -14.46
C GLU A 553 -17.49 -22.01 -15.09
N TYR A 554 -18.14 -23.15 -15.35
CA TYR A 554 -19.54 -23.20 -15.79
C TYR A 554 -20.50 -22.53 -14.80
N ILE A 555 -20.29 -22.74 -13.49
CA ILE A 555 -21.07 -22.08 -12.43
C ILE A 555 -20.79 -20.57 -12.42
N ASN A 556 -19.52 -20.16 -12.49
CA ASN A 556 -19.11 -18.75 -12.56
C ASN A 556 -19.76 -18.04 -13.77
N CYS A 557 -19.66 -18.63 -14.97
CA CYS A 557 -20.25 -18.09 -16.20
C CYS A 557 -21.77 -17.94 -16.09
N ARG A 558 -22.48 -18.95 -15.58
CA ARG A 558 -23.94 -18.90 -15.36
C ARG A 558 -24.33 -17.79 -14.38
N ASP A 559 -23.60 -17.67 -13.28
CA ASP A 559 -23.94 -16.72 -12.21
C ASP A 559 -23.60 -15.27 -12.61
N GLU A 560 -22.58 -15.06 -13.46
CA GLU A 560 -22.35 -13.76 -14.09
C GLU A 560 -23.35 -13.47 -15.23
N GLN A 561 -23.84 -14.48 -15.95
CA GLN A 561 -24.94 -14.33 -16.93
C GLN A 561 -26.24 -13.84 -16.26
N HIS A 562 -26.54 -14.32 -15.04
CA HIS A 562 -27.62 -13.79 -14.21
C HIS A 562 -27.37 -12.34 -13.75
N ARG A 563 -26.11 -11.91 -13.58
CA ARG A 563 -25.76 -10.51 -13.27
C ARG A 563 -25.86 -9.59 -14.49
N VAL A 564 -25.57 -10.08 -15.70
CA VAL A 564 -25.77 -9.35 -16.95
C VAL A 564 -27.27 -9.09 -17.20
N SER A 565 -28.14 -10.10 -17.00
CA SER A 565 -29.59 -9.95 -17.19
C SER A 565 -30.23 -8.82 -16.36
N ASN A 566 -29.70 -8.51 -15.17
CA ASN A 566 -30.15 -7.36 -14.37
C ASN A 566 -29.67 -5.99 -14.91
N LYS A 567 -28.57 -5.95 -15.69
CA LYS A 567 -28.10 -4.74 -16.40
C LYS A 567 -28.88 -4.53 -17.70
N ASP A 568 -29.31 -5.60 -18.36
CA ASP A 568 -30.09 -5.52 -19.59
C ASP A 568 -31.45 -4.83 -19.38
N ASN A 569 -32.07 -4.96 -18.21
CA ASN A 569 -33.32 -4.25 -17.89
C ASN A 569 -33.14 -2.72 -17.86
N THR A 570 -32.05 -2.19 -17.29
CA THR A 570 -31.80 -0.74 -17.29
C THR A 570 -31.36 -0.23 -18.66
N LEU A 571 -30.64 -1.04 -19.45
CA LEU A 571 -30.35 -0.74 -20.85
C LEU A 571 -31.63 -0.73 -21.72
N TRP A 572 -32.56 -1.67 -21.52
CA TRP A 572 -33.84 -1.70 -22.23
C TRP A 572 -34.69 -0.47 -21.97
N THR A 573 -34.78 -0.01 -20.72
CA THR A 573 -35.44 1.26 -20.37
C THR A 573 -34.81 2.43 -21.15
N ARG A 574 -33.47 2.52 -21.18
CA ARG A 574 -32.77 3.59 -21.90
C ARG A 574 -32.91 3.50 -23.43
N ILE A 575 -33.02 2.29 -23.99
CA ILE A 575 -33.31 2.07 -25.41
C ILE A 575 -34.74 2.50 -25.75
N CYS A 576 -35.72 2.24 -24.88
CA CYS A 576 -37.08 2.73 -25.03
C CYS A 576 -37.15 4.26 -25.01
N GLU A 577 -36.47 4.92 -24.05
CA GLU A 577 -36.37 6.39 -23.97
C GLU A 577 -35.79 6.99 -25.26
N LEU A 578 -34.64 6.48 -25.72
CA LEU A 578 -33.99 6.92 -26.95
C LEU A 578 -34.86 6.67 -28.20
N LYS A 579 -35.68 5.61 -28.20
CA LYS A 579 -36.61 5.33 -29.30
C LYS A 579 -37.80 6.29 -29.33
N THR A 580 -38.30 6.73 -28.17
CA THR A 580 -39.27 7.84 -28.10
C THR A 580 -38.65 9.17 -28.52
N GLU A 581 -37.43 9.49 -28.07
CA GLU A 581 -36.73 10.71 -28.51
C GLU A 581 -36.51 10.72 -30.03
N LEU A 582 -36.13 9.59 -30.64
CA LEU A 582 -35.97 9.45 -32.09
C LEU A 582 -37.29 9.72 -32.84
N SER A 583 -38.38 9.09 -32.40
CA SER A 583 -39.73 9.29 -32.96
C SER A 583 -40.11 10.78 -32.93
N ASP A 584 -39.86 11.48 -31.83
CA ASP A 584 -40.17 12.92 -31.72
C ASP A 584 -39.32 13.77 -32.68
N LYS A 585 -38.05 13.40 -32.94
CA LYS A 585 -37.23 14.05 -33.98
C LYS A 585 -37.75 13.75 -35.39
N GLU A 586 -38.19 12.52 -35.68
CA GLU A 586 -38.78 12.16 -36.98
C GLU A 586 -40.10 12.92 -37.24
N HIS A 587 -40.94 13.09 -36.22
CA HIS A 587 -42.14 13.93 -36.31
C HIS A 587 -41.79 15.41 -36.50
N ALA A 588 -40.78 15.93 -35.81
CA ALA A 588 -40.30 17.31 -35.99
C ALA A 588 -39.72 17.55 -37.39
N LEU A 589 -38.91 16.62 -37.92
CA LEU A 589 -38.40 16.64 -39.29
C LEU A 589 -39.55 16.60 -40.31
N SER A 590 -40.53 15.72 -40.11
CA SER A 590 -41.73 15.63 -40.94
C SER A 590 -42.57 16.92 -40.93
N LYS A 591 -42.55 17.68 -39.83
CA LYS A 591 -43.21 18.99 -39.75
C LYS A 591 -42.41 20.06 -40.50
N ALA A 592 -41.10 20.14 -40.28
CA ALA A 592 -40.21 21.07 -40.96
C ALA A 592 -40.17 20.84 -42.48
N GLN A 593 -40.28 19.58 -42.93
CA GLN A 593 -40.33 19.24 -44.35
C GLN A 593 -41.62 19.73 -45.02
N ARG A 594 -42.79 19.59 -44.38
CA ARG A 594 -44.05 20.18 -44.88
C ARG A 594 -43.95 21.70 -44.99
N GLN A 595 -43.41 22.37 -43.96
CA GLN A 595 -43.20 23.83 -43.99
C GLN A 595 -42.25 24.26 -45.12
N ARG A 596 -41.20 23.46 -45.42
CA ARG A 596 -40.32 23.69 -46.57
C ARG A 596 -41.06 23.53 -47.90
N GLU A 597 -41.98 22.58 -48.00
CA GLU A 597 -42.78 22.33 -49.21
C GLU A 597 -43.86 23.42 -49.40
N GLU A 598 -44.47 23.92 -48.32
CA GLU A 598 -45.35 25.09 -48.30
C GLU A 598 -44.60 26.36 -48.77
N LEU A 599 -43.44 26.66 -48.20
CA LEU A 599 -42.58 27.78 -48.64
C LEU A 599 -42.09 27.63 -50.08
N TYR A 600 -41.90 26.39 -50.56
CA TYR A 600 -41.58 26.13 -51.96
C TYR A 600 -42.77 26.44 -52.88
N ARG A 601 -44.00 26.10 -52.48
CA ARG A 601 -45.23 26.50 -53.20
C ARG A 601 -45.42 28.02 -53.25
N GLU A 602 -45.21 28.71 -52.14
CA GLU A 602 -45.26 30.19 -52.10
C GLU A 602 -44.23 30.80 -53.04
N ARG A 603 -43.00 30.25 -53.07
CA ARG A 603 -41.95 30.66 -54.03
C ARG A 603 -42.39 30.42 -55.48
N GLU A 604 -43.04 29.31 -55.79
CA GLU A 604 -43.56 29.03 -57.14
C GLU A 604 -44.66 30.03 -57.55
N ASP A 605 -45.61 30.35 -56.67
CA ASP A 605 -46.64 31.39 -56.92
C ASP A 605 -46.02 32.78 -57.14
N LEU A 606 -45.14 33.21 -56.24
CA LEU A 606 -44.44 34.49 -56.36
C LEU A 606 -43.61 34.56 -57.65
N GLN A 607 -42.97 33.46 -58.06
CA GLN A 607 -42.23 33.40 -59.32
C GLN A 607 -43.17 33.38 -60.55
N ALA A 608 -44.36 32.79 -60.47
CA ALA A 608 -45.38 32.85 -61.51
C ALA A 608 -45.95 34.27 -61.67
N ARG A 609 -46.29 34.94 -60.55
CA ARG A 609 -46.74 36.34 -60.51
C ARG A 609 -45.68 37.29 -61.05
N LEU A 610 -44.41 37.09 -60.70
CA LEU A 610 -43.30 37.90 -61.21
C LEU A 610 -43.06 37.68 -62.72
N LYS A 611 -43.29 36.47 -63.25
CA LYS A 611 -43.35 36.22 -64.71
C LYS A 611 -44.53 36.94 -65.36
N ALA A 612 -45.71 36.94 -64.74
CA ALA A 612 -46.89 37.63 -65.25
C ALA A 612 -46.67 39.16 -65.36
N CYS A 613 -46.09 39.79 -64.33
CA CYS A 613 -45.71 41.20 -64.38
C CYS A 613 -44.70 41.50 -65.50
N LYS A 614 -43.65 40.67 -65.66
CA LYS A 614 -42.67 40.81 -66.74
C LYS A 614 -43.28 40.66 -68.14
N ASN A 615 -44.30 39.81 -68.29
CA ASN A 615 -45.02 39.66 -69.55
C ASN A 615 -45.94 40.85 -69.87
N HIS A 616 -46.56 41.47 -68.85
CA HIS A 616 -47.27 42.74 -69.01
C HIS A 616 -46.34 43.84 -69.54
N GLN A 617 -45.12 43.94 -68.98
CA GLN A 617 -44.15 44.97 -69.35
C GLN A 617 -43.49 44.74 -70.72
N ARG A 618 -43.64 43.55 -71.33
CA ARG A 618 -43.18 43.23 -72.70
C ARG A 618 -44.19 43.50 -73.81
N ARG A 619 -45.44 43.86 -73.51
CA ARG A 619 -46.45 44.18 -74.53
C ARG A 619 -46.48 45.65 -74.99
N THR A 620 -45.60 46.51 -74.44
CA THR A 620 -45.71 47.97 -74.61
C THR A 620 -44.42 48.63 -75.13
N CYS A 621 -43.77 48.04 -76.14
CA CYS A 621 -42.79 48.77 -76.97
C CYS A 621 -42.61 48.12 -78.35
N ILE A 622 -42.69 48.92 -79.41
CA ILE A 622 -42.33 48.54 -80.79
C ILE A 622 -41.54 49.70 -81.42
N PRO A 623 -40.30 49.46 -81.84
CA PRO A 623 -39.72 50.14 -83.00
C PRO A 623 -39.47 49.18 -84.18
N CYS A 624 -39.40 49.73 -85.39
CA CYS A 624 -39.20 49.01 -86.66
C CYS A 624 -38.43 49.90 -87.63
N ARG A 625 -37.59 49.33 -88.53
CA ARG A 625 -37.48 49.64 -89.98
C ARG A 625 -36.18 49.12 -90.66
N LEU A 626 -36.32 48.68 -91.92
CA LEU A 626 -35.28 48.46 -92.96
C LEU A 626 -34.31 47.26 -92.69
N CYS A 627 -33.74 46.49 -93.63
CA CYS A 627 -33.87 46.25 -95.11
C CYS A 627 -33.03 44.99 -95.48
N ASN A 628 -33.05 44.32 -96.65
CA ASN A 628 -34.04 44.04 -97.72
C ASN A 628 -33.40 43.02 -98.74
N LEU A 629 -34.17 42.47 -99.72
CA LEU A 629 -33.76 41.52 -100.80
C LEU A 629 -33.35 40.09 -100.32
N CYS A 630 -33.56 38.98 -101.06
CA CYS A 630 -34.30 38.74 -102.33
C CYS A 630 -34.78 37.27 -102.53
N GLN A 631 -35.77 37.07 -103.41
CA GLN A 631 -36.18 35.83 -104.13
C GLN A 631 -35.64 35.90 -105.60
N PRO A 632 -35.97 35.06 -106.64
CA PRO A 632 -36.99 33.99 -106.87
C PRO A 632 -36.35 32.55 -106.95
N VAL A 633 -36.66 31.50 -107.74
CA VAL A 633 -37.46 31.12 -108.97
C VAL A 633 -37.89 29.63 -108.84
N HIS A 634 -39.01 29.04 -109.31
CA HIS A 634 -40.17 29.38 -110.18
C HIS A 634 -40.17 28.89 -111.67
N ILE A 635 -40.45 27.59 -111.92
CA ILE A 635 -40.67 26.93 -113.25
C ILE A 635 -41.69 25.77 -113.03
N CYS A 636 -42.76 25.47 -113.80
CA CYS A 636 -43.44 26.03 -114.99
C CYS A 636 -43.01 25.59 -116.43
N THR A 637 -43.70 24.60 -117.04
CA THR A 637 -43.71 24.33 -118.51
C THR A 637 -45.05 23.76 -119.01
N CYS A 638 -45.58 24.26 -120.14
CA CYS A 638 -46.66 23.63 -120.92
C CYS A 638 -46.60 24.06 -122.41
N ALA A 639 -46.53 23.08 -123.34
CA ALA A 639 -46.64 23.19 -124.81
C ALA A 639 -46.11 21.87 -125.45
N SER A 640 -46.42 21.45 -126.68
CA SER A 640 -47.57 21.73 -127.57
C SER A 640 -47.61 20.67 -128.68
N THR A 641 -48.73 20.63 -129.41
CA THR A 641 -48.96 19.84 -130.64
C THR A 641 -47.84 19.91 -131.68
N SER A 642 -47.55 18.79 -132.35
CA SER A 642 -47.93 18.62 -133.78
C SER A 642 -47.61 17.22 -134.32
N SER A 643 -48.35 16.79 -135.34
CA SER A 643 -48.24 15.48 -135.99
C SER A 643 -48.16 15.63 -137.50
N ILE A 644 -46.99 15.40 -138.11
CA ILE A 644 -46.82 15.35 -139.57
C ILE A 644 -45.96 14.15 -139.96
N SER A 645 -46.60 13.23 -140.68
CA SER A 645 -45.98 12.40 -141.71
C SER A 645 -46.52 12.88 -143.07
N ALA A 646 -45.98 12.54 -144.24
CA ALA A 646 -45.05 11.47 -144.57
C ALA A 646 -44.27 11.81 -145.87
N ARG A 647 -43.40 10.87 -146.29
CA ARG A 647 -42.61 10.85 -147.54
C ARG A 647 -41.38 11.79 -147.51
N ASP A 648 -40.24 11.45 -148.09
CA ASP A 648 -39.90 10.24 -148.88
C ASP A 648 -39.10 9.18 -148.09
N VAL A 649 -39.18 7.92 -148.53
CA VAL A 649 -38.89 6.73 -147.68
C VAL A 649 -37.60 5.96 -148.07
N SER A 650 -36.92 6.31 -149.17
CA SER A 650 -35.78 5.51 -149.66
C SER A 650 -34.42 5.92 -149.06
N ALA A 651 -34.01 7.18 -149.21
CA ALA A 651 -32.73 7.67 -148.68
C ALA A 651 -32.77 7.92 -147.16
N THR A 652 -33.93 8.34 -146.66
CA THR A 652 -34.22 8.49 -145.23
C THR A 652 -34.10 7.16 -144.48
N LYS A 653 -34.51 6.03 -145.07
CA LYS A 653 -34.46 4.72 -144.42
C LYS A 653 -33.03 4.30 -144.06
N THR A 654 -32.06 4.40 -144.95
CA THR A 654 -30.67 4.00 -144.65
C THR A 654 -30.03 4.91 -143.59
N ILE A 655 -30.42 6.19 -143.57
CA ILE A 655 -30.00 7.16 -142.53
C ILE A 655 -30.71 6.88 -141.20
N LEU A 656 -31.99 6.54 -141.22
CA LEU A 656 -32.77 6.12 -140.05
C LEU A 656 -32.17 4.85 -139.45
N GLU A 657 -31.98 3.77 -140.22
CA GLU A 657 -31.36 2.55 -139.71
C GLU A 657 -29.96 2.81 -139.12
N ARG A 658 -29.21 3.79 -139.63
CA ARG A 658 -27.94 4.22 -139.03
C ARG A 658 -28.16 4.95 -137.70
N LEU A 659 -29.05 5.95 -137.67
CA LEU A 659 -29.40 6.70 -136.46
C LEU A 659 -30.08 5.82 -135.40
N GLU A 660 -30.78 4.76 -135.80
CA GLU A 660 -31.36 3.74 -134.94
C GLU A 660 -30.27 2.87 -134.32
N ARG A 661 -29.30 2.37 -135.11
CA ARG A 661 -28.12 1.68 -134.56
C ARG A 661 -27.32 2.60 -133.63
N GLU A 662 -27.09 3.86 -134.00
CA GLU A 662 -26.37 4.84 -133.16
C GLU A 662 -27.14 5.16 -131.87
N ARG A 663 -28.47 5.33 -131.94
CA ARG A 663 -29.39 5.44 -130.79
C ARG A 663 -29.32 4.21 -129.90
N ASP A 664 -29.35 3.01 -130.46
CA ASP A 664 -29.41 1.76 -129.71
C ASP A 664 -28.06 1.44 -129.05
N THR A 665 -26.93 1.78 -129.68
CA THR A 665 -25.62 1.76 -129.02
C THR A 665 -25.54 2.81 -127.90
N ALA A 666 -26.03 4.03 -128.12
CA ALA A 666 -26.06 5.05 -127.07
C ALA A 666 -27.01 4.69 -125.92
N GLY A 667 -28.11 3.98 -126.22
CA GLY A 667 -29.02 3.40 -125.24
C GLY A 667 -28.34 2.34 -124.38
N ALA A 668 -27.67 1.37 -125.01
CA ALA A 668 -26.92 0.32 -124.31
C ALA A 668 -25.71 0.88 -123.51
N ASP A 669 -25.08 1.97 -123.97
CA ASP A 669 -24.06 2.70 -123.21
C ASP A 669 -24.67 3.45 -122.01
N VAL A 670 -25.84 4.08 -122.17
CA VAL A 670 -26.56 4.72 -121.07
C VAL A 670 -27.05 3.68 -120.05
N GLU A 671 -27.58 2.54 -120.48
CA GLU A 671 -27.98 1.45 -119.57
C GLU A 671 -26.79 0.92 -118.78
N ARG A 672 -25.64 0.67 -119.43
CA ARG A 672 -24.39 0.30 -118.74
C ARG A 672 -23.94 1.35 -117.73
N LEU A 673 -24.00 2.63 -118.09
CA LEU A 673 -23.68 3.73 -117.16
C LEU A 673 -24.68 3.85 -116.00
N LEU A 674 -25.95 3.46 -116.19
CA LEU A 674 -26.95 3.38 -115.12
C LEU A 674 -26.67 2.19 -114.18
N GLU A 675 -26.29 1.03 -114.73
CA GLU A 675 -25.86 -0.14 -113.96
C GLU A 675 -24.58 0.15 -113.16
N GLU A 676 -23.56 0.73 -113.79
CA GLU A 676 -22.32 1.17 -113.12
C GLU A 676 -22.60 2.19 -112.01
N ARG A 677 -23.45 3.19 -112.28
CA ARG A 677 -23.90 4.18 -111.28
C ARG A 677 -24.58 3.53 -110.08
N ASP A 678 -25.47 2.57 -110.31
CA ASP A 678 -26.23 1.95 -109.22
C ASP A 678 -25.41 0.88 -108.48
N ALA A 679 -24.47 0.20 -109.14
CA ALA A 679 -23.44 -0.60 -108.50
C ALA A 679 -22.51 0.26 -107.62
N LEU A 680 -22.10 1.44 -108.09
CA LEU A 680 -21.30 2.40 -107.32
C LEU A 680 -22.09 2.97 -106.11
N ARG A 681 -23.37 3.30 -106.29
CA ARG A 681 -24.25 3.73 -105.18
C ARG A 681 -24.40 2.64 -104.13
N LYS A 682 -24.72 1.40 -104.53
CA LYS A 682 -24.83 0.27 -103.60
C LYS A 682 -23.52 -0.03 -102.89
N ARG A 683 -22.38 0.14 -103.57
CA ARG A 683 -21.05 0.00 -102.96
C ARG A 683 -20.74 1.13 -101.96
N LEU A 684 -21.20 2.36 -102.22
CA LEU A 684 -21.09 3.49 -101.29
C LEU A 684 -22.01 3.30 -100.07
N GLU A 685 -23.25 2.85 -100.29
CA GLU A 685 -24.22 2.49 -99.24
C GLU A 685 -23.65 1.42 -98.30
N MET A 686 -23.17 0.29 -98.84
CA MET A 686 -22.49 -0.75 -98.05
C MET A 686 -21.23 -0.25 -97.31
N MET A 687 -20.51 0.74 -97.86
CA MET A 687 -19.35 1.36 -97.20
C MET A 687 -19.78 2.27 -96.05
N VAL A 688 -20.84 3.06 -96.22
CA VAL A 688 -21.41 3.94 -95.21
C VAL A 688 -22.01 3.14 -94.06
N ASP A 689 -22.73 2.05 -94.35
CA ASP A 689 -23.28 1.15 -93.33
C ASP A 689 -22.17 0.45 -92.54
N ALA A 690 -21.13 -0.06 -93.21
CA ALA A 690 -19.98 -0.66 -92.54
C ALA A 690 -19.24 0.36 -91.64
N HIS A 691 -19.06 1.61 -92.12
CA HIS A 691 -18.46 2.68 -91.32
C HIS A 691 -19.35 3.09 -90.14
N SER A 692 -20.67 3.13 -90.32
CA SER A 692 -21.65 3.42 -89.26
C SER A 692 -21.61 2.35 -88.16
N CYS A 693 -21.61 1.06 -88.55
CA CYS A 693 -21.48 -0.06 -87.63
C CYS A 693 -20.16 -0.02 -86.84
N GLU A 694 -19.03 0.26 -87.50
CA GLU A 694 -17.74 0.40 -86.83
C GLU A 694 -17.70 1.62 -85.90
N GLN A 695 -18.28 2.76 -86.31
CA GLN A 695 -18.35 3.95 -85.46
C GLN A 695 -19.22 3.70 -84.21
N LEU A 696 -20.32 2.94 -84.33
CA LEU A 696 -21.13 2.50 -83.19
C LEU A 696 -20.35 1.55 -82.27
N ARG A 697 -19.64 0.57 -82.83
CA ARG A 697 -18.78 -0.36 -82.07
C ARG A 697 -17.68 0.38 -81.29
N LEU A 698 -17.00 1.34 -81.92
CA LEU A 698 -15.98 2.16 -81.26
C LEU A 698 -16.56 3.06 -80.17
N LYS A 699 -17.76 3.65 -80.38
CA LYS A 699 -18.47 4.41 -79.35
C LYS A 699 -18.84 3.53 -78.15
N GLN A 700 -19.32 2.31 -78.39
CA GLN A 700 -19.63 1.36 -77.32
C GLN A 700 -18.39 1.00 -76.50
N ILE A 701 -17.28 0.62 -77.18
CA ILE A 701 -16.00 0.29 -76.51
C ILE A 701 -15.47 1.48 -75.69
N LEU A 702 -15.65 2.71 -76.17
CA LEU A 702 -15.27 3.91 -75.43
C LEU A 702 -16.12 4.10 -74.17
N VAL A 703 -17.44 3.92 -74.24
CA VAL A 703 -18.33 3.98 -73.07
C VAL A 703 -18.04 2.88 -72.06
N GLU A 704 -17.77 1.65 -72.52
CA GLU A 704 -17.33 0.53 -71.69
C GLU A 704 -16.00 0.85 -70.99
N ALA A 705 -15.01 1.37 -71.72
CA ALA A 705 -13.72 1.80 -71.14
C ALA A 705 -13.87 2.94 -70.13
N GLU A 706 -14.68 3.95 -70.41
CA GLU A 706 -15.01 5.03 -69.47
C GLU A 706 -15.68 4.50 -68.19
N SER A 707 -16.64 3.57 -68.33
CA SER A 707 -17.30 2.96 -67.17
C SER A 707 -16.31 2.18 -66.30
N ARG A 708 -15.36 1.46 -66.92
CA ARG A 708 -14.32 0.72 -66.19
C ARG A 708 -13.34 1.67 -65.50
N LEU A 709 -12.97 2.79 -66.11
CA LEU A 709 -12.18 3.84 -65.47
C LEU A 709 -12.90 4.42 -64.26
N LYS A 710 -14.18 4.81 -64.40
CA LYS A 710 -15.02 5.32 -63.30
C LYS A 710 -15.26 4.30 -62.17
N ASN A 711 -15.12 3.00 -62.44
CA ASN A 711 -15.14 1.97 -61.40
C ASN A 711 -13.80 1.93 -60.65
N ILE A 712 -12.68 1.82 -61.37
CA ILE A 712 -11.32 1.79 -60.81
C ILE A 712 -11.01 3.09 -60.02
N GLU A 713 -11.53 4.24 -60.46
CA GLU A 713 -11.39 5.51 -59.74
C GLU A 713 -12.15 5.53 -58.40
N ARG A 714 -13.33 4.90 -58.34
CA ARG A 714 -14.09 4.74 -57.08
C ARG A 714 -13.41 3.73 -56.16
N GLU A 715 -13.04 2.56 -56.67
CA GLU A 715 -12.26 1.54 -55.94
C GLU A 715 -10.98 2.15 -55.34
N ARG A 716 -10.27 3.00 -56.09
CA ARG A 716 -9.10 3.74 -55.60
C ARG A 716 -9.44 4.75 -54.51
N GLN A 717 -10.57 5.44 -54.59
CA GLN A 717 -11.02 6.39 -53.55
C GLN A 717 -11.43 5.65 -52.27
N ASP A 718 -12.18 4.55 -52.39
CA ASP A 718 -12.59 3.71 -51.27
C ASP A 718 -11.38 3.08 -50.57
N LEU A 719 -10.38 2.61 -51.33
CA LEU A 719 -9.10 2.13 -50.80
C LEU A 719 -8.29 3.23 -50.10
N LEU A 720 -8.27 4.46 -50.63
CA LEU A 720 -7.63 5.61 -49.98
C LEU A 720 -8.31 6.00 -48.66
N ILE A 721 -9.64 5.95 -48.60
CA ILE A 721 -10.42 6.20 -47.38
C ILE A 721 -10.16 5.06 -46.37
N SER A 722 -10.15 3.80 -46.80
CA SER A 722 -9.82 2.64 -45.95
C SER A 722 -8.38 2.68 -45.44
N GLN A 723 -7.43 3.16 -46.24
CA GLN A 723 -6.05 3.39 -45.80
C GLN A 723 -6.00 4.51 -44.76
N GLY A 724 -6.69 5.63 -44.99
CA GLY A 724 -6.76 6.76 -44.06
C GLY A 724 -7.33 6.38 -42.69
N THR A 725 -8.42 5.60 -42.65
CA THR A 725 -9.00 5.12 -41.38
C THR A 725 -8.09 4.12 -40.69
N LYS A 726 -7.46 3.19 -41.43
CA LYS A 726 -6.47 2.24 -40.87
C LYS A 726 -5.26 2.96 -40.27
N SER A 727 -4.70 3.96 -40.96
CA SER A 727 -3.62 4.80 -40.42
C SER A 727 -4.06 5.55 -39.16
N ALA A 728 -5.27 6.14 -39.15
CA ALA A 728 -5.79 6.79 -37.95
C ALA A 728 -5.94 5.83 -36.75
N THR A 729 -6.37 4.58 -36.98
CA THR A 729 -6.43 3.56 -35.92
C THR A 729 -5.04 3.08 -35.47
N ILE A 730 -4.06 3.01 -36.37
CA ILE A 730 -2.67 2.65 -36.02
C ILE A 730 -2.07 3.73 -35.12
N ASN A 731 -2.12 5.01 -35.54
CA ASN A 731 -1.62 6.12 -34.74
C ASN A 731 -2.28 6.16 -33.34
N GLY A 732 -3.61 5.97 -33.28
CA GLY A 732 -4.33 5.93 -32.01
C GLY A 732 -3.99 4.74 -31.09
N LEU A 733 -3.45 3.65 -31.64
CA LEU A 733 -2.88 2.53 -30.86
C LEU A 733 -1.42 2.79 -30.46
N GLU A 734 -0.63 3.47 -31.32
CA GLU A 734 0.72 3.91 -31.00
C GLU A 734 0.74 4.93 -29.84
N ASP A 735 -0.20 5.89 -29.83
CA ASP A 735 -0.42 6.82 -28.72
C ASP A 735 -0.74 6.08 -27.41
N GLN A 736 -1.68 5.11 -27.45
CA GLN A 736 -2.02 4.28 -26.29
C GLN A 736 -0.83 3.43 -25.79
N LEU A 737 -0.01 2.89 -26.69
CA LEU A 737 1.21 2.16 -26.33
C LEU A 737 2.28 3.08 -25.74
N SER A 738 2.34 4.35 -26.14
CA SER A 738 3.22 5.37 -25.56
C SER A 738 2.78 5.71 -24.13
N ASP A 739 1.49 5.96 -23.91
CA ASP A 739 0.93 6.23 -22.58
C ASP A 739 1.15 5.05 -21.62
N LEU A 740 0.86 3.81 -22.05
CA LEU A 740 1.10 2.61 -21.24
C LEU A 740 2.59 2.37 -20.93
N GLN A 741 3.50 2.74 -21.83
CA GLN A 741 4.95 2.69 -21.56
C GLN A 741 5.37 3.71 -20.51
N GLU A 742 4.80 4.92 -20.54
CA GLU A 742 5.04 5.98 -19.56
C GLU A 742 4.44 5.64 -18.18
N GLU A 743 3.24 5.07 -18.10
CA GLU A 743 2.68 4.54 -16.85
C GLU A 743 3.52 3.37 -16.29
N LEU A 744 3.97 2.45 -17.15
CA LEU A 744 4.90 1.38 -16.76
C LEU A 744 6.26 1.92 -16.30
N ARG A 745 6.71 3.08 -16.82
CA ARG A 745 7.94 3.76 -16.37
C ARG A 745 7.75 4.40 -14.99
N ARG A 746 6.60 5.04 -14.74
CA ARG A 746 6.25 5.66 -13.44
C ARG A 746 6.12 4.62 -12.33
N THR A 747 5.30 3.59 -12.54
CA THR A 747 5.11 2.49 -11.57
C THR A 747 6.42 1.75 -11.24
N LYS A 748 7.34 1.59 -12.21
CA LYS A 748 8.70 1.07 -11.95
C LYS A 748 9.53 2.00 -11.06
N GLN A 749 9.42 3.32 -11.21
CA GLN A 749 10.10 4.29 -10.34
C GLN A 749 9.51 4.30 -8.93
N GLU A 750 8.19 4.25 -8.80
CA GLU A 750 7.47 4.13 -7.52
C GLU A 750 7.89 2.85 -6.77
N LEU A 751 7.96 1.71 -7.46
CA LEU A 751 8.44 0.45 -6.88
C LEU A 751 9.90 0.54 -6.40
N MET A 752 10.78 1.28 -7.09
CA MET A 752 12.14 1.51 -6.62
C MET A 752 12.21 2.47 -5.42
N ALA A 753 11.33 3.47 -5.36
CA ALA A 753 11.20 4.34 -4.19
C ALA A 753 10.71 3.54 -2.96
N GLN A 754 9.65 2.72 -3.11
CA GLN A 754 9.14 1.84 -2.06
C GLN A 754 10.19 0.83 -1.58
N ARG A 755 10.97 0.23 -2.49
CA ARG A 755 12.10 -0.65 -2.12
C ARG A 755 13.16 0.10 -1.31
N THR A 756 13.47 1.34 -1.68
CA THR A 756 14.44 2.18 -0.95
C THR A 756 13.93 2.51 0.46
N GLN A 757 12.65 2.88 0.60
CA GLN A 757 11.98 3.08 1.88
C GLN A 757 11.97 1.81 2.74
N TYR A 758 11.73 0.64 2.15
CA TYR A 758 11.80 -0.65 2.84
C TYR A 758 13.21 -0.94 3.39
N PHE A 759 14.27 -0.70 2.62
CA PHE A 759 15.65 -0.85 3.11
C PHE A 759 16.00 0.16 4.21
N GLN A 760 15.47 1.38 4.16
CA GLN A 760 15.61 2.36 5.25
C GLN A 760 14.91 1.90 6.52
N LEU A 761 13.65 1.44 6.42
CA LEU A 761 12.90 0.88 7.54
C LEU A 761 13.57 -0.38 8.13
N ARG A 762 14.13 -1.26 7.29
CA ARG A 762 14.88 -2.42 7.76
C ARG A 762 16.16 -2.01 8.51
N THR A 763 16.88 -1.02 7.99
CA THR A 763 18.09 -0.48 8.65
C THR A 763 17.75 0.15 10.00
N LEU A 764 16.60 0.84 10.11
CA LEU A 764 16.09 1.36 11.38
C LEU A 764 15.68 0.23 12.35
N GLN A 765 15.05 -0.84 11.86
CA GLN A 765 14.74 -2.02 12.66
C GLN A 765 16.02 -2.66 13.22
N ASP A 766 17.02 -2.91 12.37
CA ASP A 766 18.30 -3.51 12.79
C ASP A 766 19.02 -2.62 13.83
N GLN A 767 18.87 -1.30 13.75
CA GLN A 767 19.36 -0.36 14.76
C GLN A 767 18.57 -0.41 16.08
N THR A 768 17.24 -0.51 16.02
CA THR A 768 16.42 -0.65 17.25
C THR A 768 16.63 -1.99 17.95
N ASP A 769 16.81 -3.08 17.20
CA ASP A 769 17.07 -4.41 17.74
C ASP A 769 18.44 -4.45 18.45
N GLN A 770 19.47 -3.82 17.86
CA GLN A 770 20.78 -3.64 18.50
C GLN A 770 20.68 -2.77 19.78
N ALA A 771 20.00 -1.62 19.71
CA ALA A 771 19.85 -0.73 20.86
C ALA A 771 19.07 -1.39 22.02
N PHE A 772 18.04 -2.18 21.70
CA PHE A 772 17.31 -2.99 22.68
C PHE A 772 18.23 -4.03 23.33
N GLY A 773 19.04 -4.74 22.53
CA GLY A 773 20.05 -5.67 23.04
C GLY A 773 21.07 -5.01 23.97
N ASP A 774 21.53 -3.80 23.65
CA ASP A 774 22.47 -3.05 24.50
C ASP A 774 21.83 -2.61 25.82
N VAL A 775 20.56 -2.18 25.82
CA VAL A 775 19.79 -1.85 27.03
C VAL A 775 19.54 -3.10 27.88
N GLN A 776 19.16 -4.23 27.27
CA GLN A 776 18.98 -5.49 27.99
C GLN A 776 20.29 -5.96 28.65
N ASN A 777 21.42 -5.83 27.95
CA ASN A 777 22.74 -6.10 28.51
C ASN A 777 23.14 -5.13 29.64
N GLN A 778 22.68 -3.88 29.63
CA GLN A 778 22.87 -2.95 30.74
C GLN A 778 22.04 -3.34 31.96
N LEU A 779 20.76 -3.69 31.76
CA LEU A 779 19.87 -4.17 32.82
C LEU A 779 20.46 -5.39 33.54
N SER A 780 20.92 -6.41 32.81
CA SER A 780 21.52 -7.61 33.42
C SER A 780 22.82 -7.34 34.18
N ARG A 781 23.56 -6.26 33.84
CA ARG A 781 24.72 -5.80 34.66
C ARG A 781 24.24 -5.13 35.95
N ALA A 782 23.25 -4.25 35.86
CA ALA A 782 22.67 -3.57 37.03
C ALA A 782 22.02 -4.57 38.01
N GLU A 783 21.32 -5.60 37.51
CA GLU A 783 20.81 -6.72 38.32
C GLU A 783 21.94 -7.49 39.01
N SER A 784 23.03 -7.78 38.29
CA SER A 784 24.22 -8.45 38.85
C SER A 784 24.94 -7.59 39.90
N GLU A 785 24.93 -6.27 39.77
CA GLU A 785 25.51 -5.34 40.74
C GLU A 785 24.62 -5.12 41.97
N LEU A 786 23.29 -5.06 41.77
CA LEU A 786 22.30 -5.04 42.84
C LEU A 786 22.38 -6.31 43.70
N ASN A 787 22.44 -7.49 43.09
CA ASN A 787 22.60 -8.75 43.84
C ASN A 787 23.89 -8.74 44.68
N LYS A 788 25.03 -8.32 44.12
CA LYS A 788 26.28 -8.14 44.89
C LYS A 788 26.18 -7.07 45.98
N ALA A 789 25.25 -6.12 45.90
CA ALA A 789 25.00 -5.15 46.95
C ALA A 789 24.14 -5.75 48.08
N LEU A 790 23.12 -6.54 47.72
CA LEU A 790 22.29 -7.30 48.66
C LEU A 790 23.12 -8.34 49.45
N ASP A 791 23.98 -9.10 48.77
CA ASP A 791 24.90 -10.07 49.40
C ASP A 791 25.81 -9.40 50.44
N ARG A 792 26.35 -8.22 50.12
CA ARG A 792 27.17 -7.43 51.05
C ARG A 792 26.33 -6.92 52.22
N ASN A 793 25.11 -6.45 51.98
CA ASN A 793 24.24 -5.95 53.03
C ASN A 793 23.86 -7.06 54.03
N ALA A 794 23.50 -8.25 53.54
CA ALA A 794 23.26 -9.42 54.39
C ALA A 794 24.49 -9.83 55.21
N SER A 795 25.70 -9.74 54.64
CA SER A 795 26.96 -9.97 55.37
C SER A 795 27.22 -8.92 56.46
N MET A 796 26.89 -7.64 56.21
CA MET A 796 26.98 -6.57 57.21
C MET A 796 25.94 -6.74 58.33
N GLU A 797 24.71 -7.14 58.00
CA GLU A 797 23.66 -7.46 58.97
C GLU A 797 24.06 -8.65 59.87
N GLN A 798 24.69 -9.68 59.29
CA GLN A 798 25.24 -10.81 60.05
C GLN A 798 26.37 -10.38 61.00
N GLN A 799 27.28 -9.51 60.57
CA GLN A 799 28.32 -8.93 61.44
C GLN A 799 27.72 -8.06 62.55
N GLN A 800 26.68 -7.27 62.23
CA GLN A 800 25.98 -6.45 63.22
C GLN A 800 25.25 -7.32 64.27
N ALA A 801 24.70 -8.48 63.88
CA ALA A 801 24.14 -9.44 64.82
C ALA A 801 25.22 -9.99 65.76
N GLN A 802 26.35 -10.46 65.22
CA GLN A 802 27.48 -10.98 66.00
C GLN A 802 28.03 -9.96 67.01
N LEU A 803 28.21 -8.70 66.59
CA LEU A 803 28.66 -7.62 67.47
C LEU A 803 27.61 -7.30 68.55
N ASN A 804 26.31 -7.35 68.23
CA ASN A 804 25.25 -7.17 69.23
C ASN A 804 25.23 -8.30 70.27
N ASP A 805 25.55 -9.54 69.88
CA ASP A 805 25.63 -10.67 70.82
C ASP A 805 26.86 -10.56 71.72
N GLN A 806 28.04 -10.21 71.20
CA GLN A 806 29.22 -9.87 72.01
C GLN A 806 28.93 -8.73 73.01
N ILE A 807 28.15 -7.72 72.60
CA ILE A 807 27.70 -6.63 73.49
C ILE A 807 26.75 -7.13 74.58
N LYS A 808 25.97 -8.20 74.36
CA LYS A 808 25.15 -8.84 75.42
C LYS A 808 26.04 -9.61 76.39
N GLU A 809 27.00 -10.39 75.89
CA GLU A 809 27.95 -11.17 76.69
C GLU A 809 28.77 -10.26 77.61
N LEU A 810 29.42 -9.23 77.07
CA LEU A 810 30.17 -8.25 77.86
C LEU A 810 29.30 -7.50 78.89
N LYS A 811 28.01 -7.25 78.58
CA LYS A 811 27.08 -6.68 79.57
C LYS A 811 26.72 -7.66 80.68
N GLN A 812 26.64 -8.96 80.40
CA GLN A 812 26.45 -9.99 81.42
C GLN A 812 27.70 -10.09 82.32
N GLU A 813 28.90 -10.11 81.75
CA GLU A 813 30.17 -10.08 82.50
C GLU A 813 30.30 -8.84 83.39
N ILE A 814 29.99 -7.65 82.88
CA ILE A 814 29.99 -6.41 83.69
C ILE A 814 29.01 -6.52 84.86
N ASN A 815 27.86 -7.18 84.68
CA ASN A 815 26.88 -7.36 85.74
C ASN A 815 27.31 -8.42 86.77
N THR A 816 27.95 -9.53 86.36
CA THR A 816 28.50 -10.52 87.33
C THR A 816 29.67 -9.94 88.11
N LEU A 817 30.57 -9.18 87.48
CA LEU A 817 31.67 -8.48 88.15
C LEU A 817 31.17 -7.44 89.16
N ARG A 818 30.11 -6.69 88.82
CA ARG A 818 29.45 -5.77 89.77
C ARG A 818 28.85 -6.50 90.96
N LEU A 819 28.18 -7.62 90.73
CA LEU A 819 27.56 -8.42 91.80
C LEU A 819 28.64 -9.01 92.73
N ASN A 820 29.73 -9.54 92.16
CA ASN A 820 30.91 -10.00 92.91
C ASN A 820 31.55 -8.87 93.73
N MET A 821 31.66 -7.65 93.19
CA MET A 821 32.15 -6.49 93.94
C MET A 821 31.25 -6.20 95.15
N THR A 822 29.92 -6.20 94.97
CA THR A 822 28.99 -5.98 96.11
C THR A 822 29.04 -7.08 97.17
N LEU A 823 29.38 -8.31 96.81
CA LEU A 823 29.60 -9.40 97.77
C LEU A 823 30.93 -9.20 98.53
N LEU A 824 32.01 -8.81 97.84
CA LEU A 824 33.29 -8.51 98.46
C LEU A 824 33.21 -7.30 99.42
N ASP A 825 32.43 -6.27 99.08
CA ASP A 825 32.18 -5.15 99.99
C ASP A 825 31.41 -5.60 101.25
N GLN A 826 30.38 -6.44 101.11
CA GLN A 826 29.64 -7.01 102.25
C GLN A 826 30.54 -7.90 103.14
N GLU A 827 31.45 -8.68 102.54
CA GLU A 827 32.40 -9.51 103.29
C GLU A 827 33.47 -8.66 104.00
N LYS A 828 33.99 -7.63 103.32
CA LYS A 828 34.91 -6.63 103.89
C LYS A 828 34.27 -5.88 105.07
N ASP A 829 33.03 -5.40 104.92
CA ASP A 829 32.30 -4.70 106.00
C ASP A 829 32.04 -5.65 107.18
N ARG A 830 31.73 -6.93 106.93
CA ARG A 830 31.59 -7.96 107.96
C ARG A 830 32.90 -8.28 108.68
N LEU A 831 34.02 -8.30 107.98
CA LEU A 831 35.35 -8.48 108.55
C LEU A 831 35.78 -7.27 109.38
N LEU A 832 35.43 -6.04 108.97
CA LEU A 832 35.65 -4.82 109.73
C LEU A 832 34.88 -4.85 111.06
N MET A 833 33.57 -5.11 111.05
CA MET A 833 32.79 -5.27 112.29
C MET A 833 33.39 -6.33 113.23
N GLY A 834 33.84 -7.47 112.68
CA GLY A 834 34.48 -8.54 113.44
C GLY A 834 35.92 -8.24 113.92
N LEU A 835 36.53 -7.15 113.44
CA LEU A 835 37.82 -6.61 113.87
C LEU A 835 37.62 -5.52 114.92
N ASP A 836 36.64 -4.64 114.74
CA ASP A 836 36.20 -3.67 115.74
C ASP A 836 35.75 -4.38 117.03
N GLU A 837 34.88 -5.39 116.90
CA GLU A 837 34.44 -6.27 118.00
C GLU A 837 35.60 -6.93 118.77
N LYS A 838 36.74 -7.19 118.12
CA LYS A 838 37.93 -7.76 118.77
C LYS A 838 38.78 -6.68 119.40
N THR A 839 38.85 -5.50 118.79
CA THR A 839 39.59 -4.34 119.28
C THR A 839 38.95 -3.80 120.55
N GLU A 840 37.61 -3.73 120.61
CA GLU A 840 36.87 -3.44 121.85
C GLU A 840 37.16 -4.46 122.96
N LYS A 841 37.17 -5.77 122.62
CA LYS A 841 37.46 -6.83 123.60
C LYS A 841 38.91 -6.79 124.10
N ILE A 842 39.88 -6.49 123.24
CA ILE A 842 41.27 -6.25 123.63
C ILE A 842 41.33 -5.04 124.59
N ALA A 843 40.73 -3.91 124.21
CA ALA A 843 40.67 -2.70 125.05
C ALA A 843 39.87 -2.88 126.36
N THR A 844 38.98 -3.87 126.49
CA THR A 844 38.41 -4.28 127.79
C THR A 844 39.41 -5.06 128.64
N LEU A 845 40.10 -6.03 128.05
CA LEU A 845 41.07 -6.88 128.76
C LEU A 845 42.32 -6.11 129.17
N GLU A 846 42.77 -5.14 128.38
CA GLU A 846 43.88 -4.24 128.71
C GLU A 846 43.55 -3.40 129.95
N ARG A 847 42.35 -2.80 130.03
CA ARG A 847 41.90 -2.07 131.22
C ARG A 847 41.70 -2.96 132.45
N ASP A 848 41.22 -4.19 132.26
CA ASP A 848 41.10 -5.15 133.36
C ASP A 848 42.50 -5.60 133.87
N LEU A 849 43.49 -5.73 132.98
CA LEU A 849 44.89 -5.99 133.33
C LEU A 849 45.52 -4.80 134.06
N GLU A 850 45.41 -3.57 133.53
CA GLU A 850 45.88 -2.35 134.20
C GLU A 850 45.30 -2.23 135.61
N HIS A 851 44.00 -2.52 135.78
CA HIS A 851 43.36 -2.51 137.09
C HIS A 851 43.88 -3.63 138.01
N LYS A 852 44.27 -4.79 137.47
CA LYS A 852 44.86 -5.89 138.23
C LYS A 852 46.31 -5.63 138.61
N ASP A 853 47.09 -4.98 137.76
CA ASP A 853 48.44 -4.54 138.06
C ASP A 853 48.42 -3.44 139.15
N GLN A 854 47.52 -2.46 139.06
CA GLN A 854 47.30 -1.48 140.14
C GLN A 854 46.89 -2.15 141.48
N GLN A 855 46.06 -3.19 141.44
CA GLN A 855 45.74 -3.99 142.62
C GLN A 855 46.97 -4.75 143.16
N MET A 856 47.81 -5.31 142.28
CA MET A 856 49.07 -5.95 142.69
C MET A 856 50.06 -4.95 143.28
N GLU A 857 50.27 -3.78 142.67
CA GLU A 857 51.16 -2.74 143.19
C GLU A 857 50.71 -2.27 144.58
N GLY A 858 49.40 -2.07 144.77
CA GLY A 858 48.81 -1.75 146.08
C GLY A 858 49.02 -2.84 147.13
N LEU A 859 48.83 -4.11 146.77
CA LEU A 859 49.09 -5.25 147.66
C LEU A 859 50.59 -5.42 147.94
N GLN A 860 51.47 -5.23 146.96
CA GLN A 860 52.91 -5.22 147.15
C GLN A 860 53.35 -4.08 148.07
N GLN A 861 52.73 -2.89 147.96
CA GLN A 861 53.01 -1.79 148.89
C GLN A 861 52.56 -2.14 150.31
N GLN A 862 51.37 -2.73 150.49
CA GLN A 862 50.94 -3.23 151.80
C GLN A 862 51.90 -4.29 152.36
N ILE A 863 52.46 -5.18 151.53
CA ILE A 863 53.49 -6.15 151.94
C ILE A 863 54.78 -5.43 152.36
N ARG A 864 55.24 -4.42 151.61
CA ARG A 864 56.41 -3.60 151.98
C ARG A 864 56.18 -2.86 153.30
N ASP A 865 55.02 -2.24 153.47
CA ASP A 865 54.62 -1.51 154.69
C ASP A 865 54.47 -2.45 155.91
N LEU A 866 54.15 -3.73 155.70
CA LEU A 866 54.09 -4.76 156.75
C LEU A 866 55.47 -5.34 157.06
N GLN A 867 56.35 -5.48 156.07
CA GLN A 867 57.75 -5.86 156.29
C GLN A 867 58.46 -4.78 157.13
N GLN A 868 58.31 -3.51 156.75
CA GLN A 868 58.88 -2.34 157.45
C GLN A 868 58.25 -2.04 158.82
N LYS A 869 57.28 -2.85 159.28
CA LYS A 869 56.70 -2.82 160.65
C LYS A 869 57.08 -4.03 161.50
N ASN A 870 57.84 -4.98 160.94
CA ASN A 870 58.38 -6.15 161.64
C ASN A 870 59.92 -6.08 161.79
N GLU A 871 60.52 -4.92 161.46
CA GLU A 871 61.87 -4.50 161.82
C GLU A 871 61.82 -3.47 162.96
#